data_AF-A0A3Q1FVL1-F1
#
_entry.id   AF-A0A3Q1FVL1-F1
#
_cell.length_a   1.000
_cell.length_b   1.000
_cell.length_c   1.000
_cell.angle_alpha   90.00
_cell.angle_beta   90.00
_cell.angle_gamma   90.00
#
_symmetry.space_group_name_H-M   'P 1'
#
loop_
_entity.id
_entity.type
_entity.pdbx_description
1 polymer ?
#
loop_
_entity_poly.entity_id
_entity_poly.type
_entity_poly.pdbx_seq_one_letter_code
_entity_poly.pdbx_strand_id
1 'polypeptide(L)'
;MSRTLKVLLSNKCWLLTQAAFIVQVLCPFSLPLQCQNKPQSEVGSTMAKKKPKKNIKHTTSDAGLKKLTSQEGTTQRQENNMVLLASAALVVAVFVVPLTTEVSASGFSHHKHLALKMDEALLTVKNDLDTEMVVSWMSQRCYQCLYQKLGVVPAGSSPGQPSSVDFAVGTQHEITLQLNSTLVSMELCKVPFHFGEHGNYSLWVQNLNNSSEVKCSVSTDADPVNSYLPILVAFLIFAGLGLVFLIGRKILGLGAVRSLVLRIGGSMETERLINSELGSPRMVPPVTDNILPSPLSPSKRLRSLDTFRGISLIIMVFVNYGGGRYWFFKHEAWNGLTVADLVFPWFVFIMGTSIALSINSMLRAGTARLSLLRKVVWRSMQLFFIGVFIITPNYCQGPLSWNNLRIPGVLQRLSWSYLLVACLDLLVARGHVDLLTTDAWWAPGLDILLYWPAWLCVLLLEVIWLCLTFLLPVPDCPTGYLGPGGIGDMGLYANCTGGAAGFIDRWLLGEKHIYQTPTSRVIYGTHMPYDPEGVLGSINSVLMAFLGLQGIISATLTKCSTNQGFIPVNKNLWSLSYVTTLACFAFVLLVLVYYTVDVKKWWSGAPFYYPGMNSILVYVGHEVFADYFPFRWRMANSQSHTEHLIQNLVATSCWVLISYVLYRKKIFWKI
;
A
#
# COMPACT_ATOMS: atom_id res chain seq x y z
N MET A 1 19.21 19.45 -31.13
CA MET A 1 18.49 18.54 -30.20
C MET A 1 19.44 18.02 -29.10
N SER A 2 20.01 18.89 -28.24
CA SER A 2 21.09 18.45 -27.32
C SER A 2 21.29 19.30 -26.03
N ARG A 3 20.21 19.61 -25.29
CA ARG A 3 20.33 20.14 -23.90
C ARG A 3 19.42 19.42 -22.91
N THR A 4 18.16 19.15 -23.28
CA THR A 4 17.22 18.36 -22.47
C THR A 4 17.73 16.95 -22.14
N LEU A 5 18.62 16.40 -22.98
CA LEU A 5 19.22 15.07 -22.78
C LEU A 5 20.30 15.06 -21.68
N LYS A 6 21.11 16.14 -21.53
CA LYS A 6 22.12 16.26 -20.46
C LYS A 6 21.47 16.36 -19.08
N VAL A 7 20.41 17.16 -18.93
CA VAL A 7 19.65 17.26 -17.67
C VAL A 7 18.99 15.92 -17.31
N LEU A 8 18.55 15.15 -18.30
CA LEU A 8 18.06 13.77 -18.14
C LEU A 8 19.16 12.71 -18.00
N LEU A 9 20.44 13.07 -17.99
CA LEU A 9 21.57 12.17 -17.74
C LEU A 9 22.17 12.39 -16.35
N SER A 10 22.23 13.62 -15.83
CA SER A 10 22.68 13.88 -14.45
C SER A 10 21.84 13.11 -13.43
N ASN A 11 20.51 13.28 -13.46
CA ASN A 11 19.56 12.54 -12.62
C ASN A 11 19.56 11.01 -12.84
N LYS A 12 20.14 10.50 -13.94
CA LYS A 12 20.31 9.06 -14.14
C LYS A 12 21.58 8.53 -13.49
N CYS A 13 22.67 9.31 -13.50
CA CYS A 13 23.93 8.87 -12.91
C CYS A 13 23.74 8.61 -11.41
N TRP A 14 23.16 9.58 -10.68
CA TRP A 14 22.86 9.47 -9.24
C TRP A 14 22.00 8.25 -8.89
N LEU A 15 20.97 7.94 -9.70
CA LEU A 15 20.10 6.77 -9.50
C LEU A 15 20.78 5.43 -9.83
N LEU A 16 21.74 5.42 -10.76
CA LEU A 16 22.38 4.19 -11.27
C LEU A 16 23.65 3.82 -10.51
N THR A 17 24.48 4.77 -10.07
CA THR A 17 25.68 4.47 -9.28
C THR A 17 25.33 3.90 -7.90
N GLN A 18 24.26 4.40 -7.27
CA GLN A 18 23.76 3.84 -6.01
C GLN A 18 23.12 2.46 -6.20
N ALA A 19 22.43 2.21 -7.32
CA ALA A 19 21.88 0.89 -7.62
C ALA A 19 22.97 -0.17 -7.86
N ALA A 20 24.09 0.21 -8.50
CA ALA A 20 25.21 -0.69 -8.75
C ALA A 20 25.84 -1.23 -7.46
N PHE A 21 26.00 -0.37 -6.44
CA PHE A 21 26.63 -0.75 -5.17
C PHE A 21 25.81 -1.80 -4.38
N ILE A 22 24.47 -1.77 -4.48
CA ILE A 22 23.58 -2.73 -3.79
C ILE A 22 23.66 -4.13 -4.41
N VAL A 23 23.72 -4.23 -5.74
CA VAL A 23 23.81 -5.52 -6.45
C VAL A 23 25.09 -6.29 -6.06
N GLN A 24 26.15 -5.57 -5.66
CA GLN A 24 27.46 -6.12 -5.36
C GLN A 24 27.66 -6.55 -3.90
N VAL A 25 26.66 -6.32 -3.03
CA VAL A 25 26.71 -6.65 -1.58
C VAL A 25 25.68 -7.72 -1.16
N LEU A 26 24.57 -7.86 -1.90
CA LEU A 26 23.42 -8.69 -1.45
C LEU A 26 23.44 -10.18 -1.89
N CYS A 27 24.50 -10.70 -2.50
CA CYS A 27 24.52 -12.11 -2.97
C CYS A 27 25.92 -12.77 -2.93
N PRO A 28 26.13 -13.69 -1.99
CA PRO A 28 27.07 -14.80 -2.14
C PRO A 28 26.36 -16.18 -2.02
N PHE A 29 26.70 -17.10 -2.93
CA PHE A 29 26.31 -18.52 -3.02
C PHE A 29 24.85 -18.90 -3.39
N SER A 30 24.56 -19.91 -4.23
CA SER A 30 25.38 -20.51 -5.32
C SER A 30 24.60 -21.52 -6.20
N LEU A 31 24.75 -21.39 -7.54
CA LEU A 31 24.85 -22.48 -8.55
C LEU A 31 23.64 -23.43 -8.83
N PRO A 32 23.59 -24.18 -9.98
CA PRO A 32 24.04 -23.82 -11.34
C PRO A 32 23.22 -24.41 -12.54
N LEU A 33 23.74 -24.18 -13.77
CA LEU A 33 23.54 -24.94 -15.05
C LEU A 33 22.17 -24.86 -15.77
N GLN A 34 22.08 -24.83 -17.12
CA GLN A 34 23.00 -24.30 -18.15
C GLN A 34 22.21 -24.02 -19.47
N CYS A 35 22.76 -23.19 -20.38
CA CYS A 35 22.09 -22.73 -21.60
C CYS A 35 22.42 -23.57 -22.87
N GLN A 36 21.53 -23.55 -23.87
CA GLN A 36 21.89 -23.65 -25.29
C GLN A 36 21.16 -22.59 -26.15
N ASN A 37 21.57 -22.43 -27.42
CA ASN A 37 21.35 -21.24 -28.24
C ASN A 37 20.56 -21.50 -29.55
N LYS A 38 19.89 -20.44 -30.04
CA LYS A 38 19.78 -19.88 -31.43
C LYS A 38 20.26 -20.71 -32.65
N PRO A 39 19.82 -20.39 -33.91
CA PRO A 39 18.98 -19.26 -34.39
C PRO A 39 17.82 -19.78 -35.32
N GLN A 40 17.30 -19.22 -36.44
CA GLN A 40 17.46 -17.97 -37.24
C GLN A 40 16.25 -17.74 -38.19
N SER A 41 16.09 -16.53 -38.77
CA SER A 41 15.44 -16.22 -40.09
C SER A 41 13.94 -16.58 -40.31
N GLU A 42 13.14 -16.01 -41.24
CA GLU A 42 13.19 -14.78 -42.06
C GLU A 42 11.77 -14.38 -42.56
N VAL A 43 11.66 -13.32 -43.39
CA VAL A 43 10.67 -13.01 -44.48
C VAL A 43 9.30 -13.75 -44.49
N GLY A 44 8.13 -13.13 -44.71
CA GLY A 44 7.77 -11.74 -45.11
C GLY A 44 6.53 -11.74 -46.05
N SER A 45 6.06 -10.56 -46.52
CA SER A 45 5.04 -10.38 -47.61
C SER A 45 3.58 -10.87 -47.34
N THR A 46 2.49 -10.38 -47.98
CA THR A 46 2.20 -9.12 -48.70
C THR A 46 0.67 -8.85 -48.81
N MET A 47 0.28 -7.60 -49.14
CA MET A 47 -0.90 -7.13 -49.92
C MET A 47 -2.34 -7.69 -49.64
N ALA A 48 -3.34 -6.88 -49.26
CA ALA A 48 -4.15 -5.91 -50.05
C ALA A 48 -5.48 -6.54 -50.62
N LYS A 49 -6.47 -5.85 -51.24
CA LYS A 49 -6.63 -4.46 -51.76
C LYS A 49 -8.13 -4.13 -51.99
N LYS A 50 -8.56 -2.88 -51.75
CA LYS A 50 -9.76 -2.17 -52.33
C LYS A 50 -11.19 -2.71 -51.96
N LYS A 51 -12.29 -1.94 -51.77
CA LYS A 51 -12.92 -0.69 -52.34
C LYS A 51 -13.91 -1.01 -53.51
N PRO A 52 -14.88 -0.13 -53.91
CA PRO A 52 -15.45 1.10 -53.27
C PRO A 52 -16.97 1.46 -53.53
N LYS A 53 -17.45 2.56 -52.89
CA LYS A 53 -18.40 3.60 -53.39
C LYS A 53 -19.92 3.24 -53.51
N LYS A 54 -20.87 4.20 -53.60
CA LYS A 54 -20.82 5.63 -54.04
C LYS A 54 -21.27 6.72 -53.02
N ASN A 55 -22.36 7.48 -53.26
CA ASN A 55 -22.73 8.78 -52.64
C ASN A 55 -24.30 8.95 -52.64
N ILE A 56 -24.97 10.03 -52.17
CA ILE A 56 -25.09 11.40 -52.73
C ILE A 56 -25.78 12.40 -51.74
N LYS A 57 -25.19 13.62 -51.56
CA LYS A 57 -25.74 15.01 -51.29
C LYS A 57 -26.93 15.27 -50.32
N HIS A 58 -27.14 16.45 -49.70
CA HIS A 58 -26.49 17.79 -49.58
C HIS A 58 -27.03 18.49 -48.30
N THR A 59 -26.36 19.45 -47.64
CA THR A 59 -26.52 20.95 -47.79
C THR A 59 -25.59 21.68 -46.78
N THR A 60 -25.39 23.01 -46.89
CA THR A 60 -24.30 23.79 -46.24
C THR A 60 -24.73 24.99 -45.37
N SER A 61 -23.96 25.28 -44.30
CA SER A 61 -23.63 26.63 -43.79
C SER A 61 -22.34 26.60 -42.95
N ASP A 62 -21.71 27.75 -42.68
CA ASP A 62 -20.26 27.85 -42.43
C ASP A 62 -19.86 28.47 -41.07
N ALA A 63 -18.75 28.00 -40.45
CA ALA A 63 -17.99 28.66 -39.37
C ALA A 63 -16.73 27.88 -38.92
N GLY A 64 -15.58 28.57 -38.78
CA GLY A 64 -14.58 28.24 -37.75
C GLY A 64 -13.30 27.46 -38.15
N LEU A 65 -12.44 28.05 -38.99
CA LEU A 65 -11.12 27.50 -39.35
C LEU A 65 -10.12 27.44 -38.17
N LYS A 66 -10.07 26.32 -37.40
CA LYS A 66 -8.99 26.09 -36.40
C LYS A 66 -8.79 24.63 -35.91
N LYS A 67 -8.79 23.60 -36.78
CA LYS A 67 -8.77 22.19 -36.30
C LYS A 67 -8.13 21.08 -37.17
N LEU A 68 -6.92 21.27 -37.74
CA LEU A 68 -6.16 20.16 -38.37
C LEU A 68 -4.77 19.93 -37.74
N THR A 69 -4.72 19.16 -36.64
CA THR A 69 -3.50 18.47 -36.13
C THR A 69 -3.78 17.40 -35.05
N SER A 70 -5.05 16.99 -34.86
CA SER A 70 -5.49 16.32 -33.62
C SER A 70 -6.22 14.96 -33.82
N GLN A 71 -6.37 14.50 -35.06
CA GLN A 71 -7.40 13.50 -35.40
C GLN A 71 -6.93 12.03 -35.47
N GLU A 72 -5.63 11.76 -35.66
CA GLU A 72 -5.11 10.38 -35.50
C GLU A 72 -5.04 9.96 -34.03
N GLY A 73 -4.81 10.93 -33.13
CA GLY A 73 -4.73 10.73 -31.68
C GLY A 73 -6.08 10.52 -30.98
N THR A 74 -7.20 10.54 -31.71
CA THR A 74 -8.55 10.33 -31.15
C THR A 74 -9.07 8.90 -31.32
N THR A 75 -8.89 8.27 -32.49
CA THR A 75 -9.57 6.99 -32.80
C THR A 75 -8.98 5.81 -32.01
N GLN A 76 -7.66 5.66 -32.03
CA GLN A 76 -6.96 4.65 -31.20
C GLN A 76 -7.02 4.99 -29.69
N ARG A 77 -7.43 6.22 -29.36
CA ARG A 77 -7.77 6.70 -28.01
C ARG A 77 -9.26 6.52 -27.68
N GLN A 78 -10.08 6.02 -28.60
CA GLN A 78 -11.48 5.66 -28.36
C GLN A 78 -11.60 4.17 -28.01
N GLU A 79 -10.99 3.31 -28.83
CA GLU A 79 -10.94 1.85 -28.64
C GLU A 79 -10.38 1.45 -27.26
N ASN A 80 -9.24 2.02 -26.85
CA ASN A 80 -8.64 1.76 -25.54
C ASN A 80 -9.57 2.11 -24.36
N ASN A 81 -10.55 3.00 -24.53
CA ASN A 81 -11.54 3.30 -23.49
C ASN A 81 -12.61 2.22 -23.43
N MET A 82 -13.08 1.78 -24.60
CA MET A 82 -14.14 0.80 -24.72
C MET A 82 -13.67 -0.56 -24.18
N VAL A 83 -12.42 -0.93 -24.44
CA VAL A 83 -11.79 -2.11 -23.83
C VAL A 83 -11.59 -1.93 -22.32
N LEU A 84 -11.15 -0.76 -21.83
CA LEU A 84 -10.96 -0.54 -20.39
C LEU A 84 -12.31 -0.54 -19.62
N LEU A 85 -13.35 0.09 -20.19
CA LEU A 85 -14.71 0.08 -19.65
C LEU A 85 -15.33 -1.32 -19.73
N ALA A 86 -15.13 -2.06 -20.83
CA ALA A 86 -15.55 -3.45 -20.93
C ALA A 86 -14.81 -4.33 -19.92
N SER A 87 -13.50 -4.14 -19.68
CA SER A 87 -12.79 -4.88 -18.64
C SER A 87 -13.25 -4.50 -17.23
N ALA A 88 -13.61 -3.25 -16.97
CA ALA A 88 -14.16 -2.84 -15.68
C ALA A 88 -15.58 -3.39 -15.46
N ALA A 89 -16.43 -3.35 -16.49
CA ALA A 89 -17.76 -3.96 -16.48
C ALA A 89 -17.68 -5.49 -16.37
N LEU A 90 -16.67 -6.12 -16.98
CA LEU A 90 -16.41 -7.56 -16.88
C LEU A 90 -15.84 -7.93 -15.51
N VAL A 91 -15.02 -7.10 -14.86
CA VAL A 91 -14.64 -7.27 -13.44
C VAL A 91 -15.88 -7.22 -12.56
N VAL A 92 -16.75 -6.21 -12.72
CA VAL A 92 -18.01 -6.10 -11.96
C VAL A 92 -18.91 -7.31 -12.23
N ALA A 93 -19.08 -7.73 -13.50
CA ALA A 93 -19.90 -8.90 -13.83
C ALA A 93 -19.31 -10.21 -13.27
N VAL A 94 -18.01 -10.48 -13.47
CA VAL A 94 -17.34 -11.71 -13.02
C VAL A 94 -17.27 -11.81 -11.49
N PHE A 95 -17.35 -10.71 -10.75
CA PHE A 95 -17.43 -10.73 -9.27
C PHE A 95 -18.85 -10.63 -8.70
N VAL A 96 -19.86 -10.16 -9.46
CA VAL A 96 -21.27 -10.09 -9.02
C VAL A 96 -22.09 -11.32 -9.46
N VAL A 97 -21.79 -11.93 -10.60
CA VAL A 97 -22.51 -13.12 -11.11
C VAL A 97 -22.30 -14.39 -10.25
N PRO A 98 -21.13 -14.67 -9.64
CA PRO A 98 -20.97 -15.84 -8.76
C PRO A 98 -21.88 -15.83 -7.52
N LEU A 99 -22.48 -14.68 -7.19
CA LEU A 99 -23.45 -14.56 -6.09
C LEU A 99 -24.77 -15.34 -6.35
N THR A 100 -24.96 -15.91 -7.54
CA THR A 100 -26.11 -16.76 -7.90
C THR A 100 -25.77 -18.23 -8.11
N THR A 101 -24.52 -18.66 -7.91
CA THR A 101 -24.12 -20.08 -7.99
C THR A 101 -23.92 -20.64 -6.60
N GLU A 102 -24.97 -21.26 -6.06
CA GLU A 102 -24.93 -21.96 -4.78
C GLU A 102 -23.89 -23.09 -4.81
N VAL A 103 -23.02 -23.14 -3.80
CA VAL A 103 -22.26 -24.35 -3.48
C VAL A 103 -23.01 -25.07 -2.36
N SER A 104 -23.78 -26.08 -2.72
CA SER A 104 -24.55 -26.90 -1.77
C SER A 104 -23.62 -27.73 -0.88
N ALA A 105 -23.21 -27.19 0.26
CA ALA A 105 -22.58 -27.96 1.32
C ALA A 105 -23.66 -28.81 2.02
N SER A 106 -23.49 -30.13 2.00
CA SER A 106 -24.43 -31.10 2.60
C SER A 106 -24.54 -30.92 4.11
N GLY A 107 -25.77 -30.80 4.63
CA GLY A 107 -26.02 -30.69 6.07
C GLY A 107 -25.76 -32.01 6.82
N PHE A 108 -25.35 -31.90 8.09
CA PHE A 108 -25.19 -33.04 8.99
C PHE A 108 -25.59 -32.71 10.44
N SER A 109 -26.24 -33.69 11.08
CA SER A 109 -26.60 -33.90 12.51
C SER A 109 -26.75 -32.75 13.52
N HIS A 110 -27.80 -32.86 14.36
CA HIS A 110 -28.02 -32.05 15.55
C HIS A 110 -27.09 -32.42 16.72
N HIS A 111 -25.95 -31.74 16.84
CA HIS A 111 -25.31 -31.47 18.13
C HIS A 111 -25.15 -29.95 18.34
N LYS A 112 -25.08 -29.49 19.59
CA LYS A 112 -24.92 -28.05 19.92
C LYS A 112 -23.48 -27.59 19.69
N HIS A 113 -23.00 -27.66 18.45
CA HIS A 113 -21.65 -27.22 18.10
C HIS A 113 -21.43 -25.74 18.42
N LEU A 114 -20.24 -25.44 18.92
CA LEU A 114 -19.73 -24.09 19.06
C LEU A 114 -19.67 -23.43 17.67
N ALA A 115 -20.42 -22.35 17.48
CA ALA A 115 -20.48 -21.66 16.19
C ALA A 115 -19.17 -20.87 15.96
N LEU A 116 -18.24 -21.51 15.25
CA LEU A 116 -16.97 -20.91 14.83
C LEU A 116 -17.19 -19.67 13.97
N LYS A 117 -16.26 -18.72 14.07
CA LYS A 117 -16.19 -17.52 13.22
C LYS A 117 -15.06 -17.66 12.19
N MET A 118 -14.98 -16.70 11.28
CA MET A 118 -13.79 -16.45 10.46
C MET A 118 -12.53 -16.43 11.33
N ASP A 119 -11.43 -16.97 10.82
CA ASP A 119 -10.15 -17.11 11.55
C ASP A 119 -10.20 -18.04 12.80
N GLU A 120 -11.22 -18.89 12.99
CA GLU A 120 -11.34 -19.83 14.14
C GLU A 120 -11.38 -21.33 13.71
N ALA A 121 -10.89 -22.21 14.59
CA ALA A 121 -10.95 -23.68 14.49
C ALA A 121 -11.48 -24.31 15.79
N LEU A 122 -11.96 -25.56 15.71
CA LEU A 122 -12.40 -26.32 16.87
C LEU A 122 -11.24 -27.16 17.44
N LEU A 123 -10.99 -27.01 18.74
CA LEU A 123 -10.03 -27.80 19.51
C LEU A 123 -10.74 -28.52 20.65
N THR A 124 -10.94 -29.83 20.52
CA THR A 124 -11.40 -30.71 21.60
C THR A 124 -10.20 -31.19 22.41
N VAL A 125 -10.03 -30.72 23.63
CA VAL A 125 -8.94 -31.19 24.52
C VAL A 125 -9.45 -32.35 25.36
N LYS A 126 -8.74 -33.48 25.32
CA LYS A 126 -9.10 -34.75 25.97
C LYS A 126 -8.10 -35.11 27.07
N ASN A 127 -8.58 -35.21 28.30
CA ASN A 127 -7.78 -35.48 29.49
C ASN A 127 -8.00 -36.90 30.02
N ASP A 128 -6.98 -37.76 29.92
CA ASP A 128 -6.97 -39.12 30.48
C ASP A 128 -6.23 -39.19 31.84
N LEU A 129 -5.96 -38.03 32.47
CA LEU A 129 -5.31 -37.94 33.78
C LEU A 129 -6.33 -37.84 34.91
N ASP A 130 -5.97 -38.38 36.08
CA ASP A 130 -6.77 -38.32 37.32
C ASP A 130 -6.84 -36.91 37.96
N THR A 131 -6.15 -35.91 37.38
CA THR A 131 -6.16 -34.52 37.85
C THR A 131 -6.73 -33.57 36.83
N GLU A 132 -7.45 -32.54 37.28
CA GLU A 132 -7.81 -31.41 36.42
C GLU A 132 -6.57 -30.69 35.87
N MET A 133 -6.69 -30.14 34.66
CA MET A 133 -5.62 -29.38 34.02
C MET A 133 -6.11 -28.05 33.47
N VAL A 134 -5.26 -27.03 33.58
CA VAL A 134 -5.46 -25.71 32.97
C VAL A 134 -4.83 -25.73 31.58
N VAL A 135 -5.63 -25.42 30.56
CA VAL A 135 -5.15 -25.17 29.21
C VAL A 135 -4.96 -23.67 29.05
N SER A 136 -3.75 -23.27 28.68
CA SER A 136 -3.37 -21.88 28.38
C SER A 136 -2.73 -21.81 27.00
N TRP A 137 -2.75 -20.63 26.38
CA TRP A 137 -2.26 -20.42 25.02
C TRP A 137 -1.45 -19.12 24.88
N MET A 138 -0.58 -19.09 23.88
CA MET A 138 0.17 -17.90 23.46
C MET A 138 0.36 -17.93 21.94
N SER A 139 0.10 -16.82 21.24
CA SER A 139 0.43 -16.73 19.80
C SER A 139 1.91 -16.43 19.58
N GLN A 140 2.49 -17.02 18.53
CA GLN A 140 3.84 -16.73 18.06
C GLN A 140 4.10 -15.24 17.73
N ARG A 141 3.05 -14.44 17.46
CA ARG A 141 3.17 -12.97 17.26
C ARG A 141 3.27 -12.16 18.57
N CYS A 142 3.02 -12.79 19.72
CA CYS A 142 3.01 -12.12 21.02
C CYS A 142 4.41 -12.22 21.66
N TYR A 143 5.24 -11.21 21.41
CA TYR A 143 6.64 -11.22 21.84
C TYR A 143 6.76 -11.15 23.38
N GLN A 144 7.39 -12.17 23.98
CA GLN A 144 7.58 -12.32 25.43
C GLN A 144 6.31 -12.11 26.26
N CYS A 145 5.17 -12.62 25.79
CA CYS A 145 3.89 -12.49 26.46
C CYS A 145 3.66 -13.51 27.57
N LEU A 146 2.83 -13.16 28.56
CA LEU A 146 2.21 -14.13 29.45
C LEU A 146 1.21 -15.02 28.68
N TYR A 147 1.17 -16.31 29.02
CA TYR A 147 0.18 -17.25 28.50
C TYR A 147 -1.23 -16.90 29.02
N GLN A 148 -2.20 -16.86 28.13
CA GLN A 148 -3.60 -16.59 28.46
C GLN A 148 -4.33 -17.90 28.76
N LYS A 149 -5.12 -17.95 29.84
CA LYS A 149 -5.94 -19.13 30.17
C LYS A 149 -7.06 -19.30 29.13
N LEU A 150 -7.09 -20.46 28.46
CA LEU A 150 -8.14 -20.87 27.54
C LEU A 150 -9.31 -21.52 28.29
N GLY A 151 -9.00 -22.35 29.30
CA GLY A 151 -10.02 -23.01 30.12
C GLY A 151 -9.45 -23.93 31.20
N VAL A 152 -10.33 -24.78 31.75
CA VAL A 152 -9.98 -25.92 32.61
C VAL A 152 -10.63 -27.15 32.01
N VAL A 153 -9.91 -28.27 32.00
CA VAL A 153 -10.42 -29.59 31.59
C VAL A 153 -10.44 -30.46 32.84
N PRO A 154 -11.58 -31.08 33.22
CA PRO A 154 -11.68 -31.88 34.42
C PRO A 154 -10.88 -33.18 34.32
N ALA A 155 -10.69 -33.89 35.43
CA ALA A 155 -10.07 -35.22 35.45
C ALA A 155 -10.87 -36.24 34.59
N GLY A 156 -10.19 -37.32 34.16
CA GLY A 156 -10.85 -38.50 33.59
C GLY A 156 -11.87 -39.11 34.57
N SER A 157 -12.95 -39.70 34.07
CA SER A 157 -14.00 -40.27 34.94
C SER A 157 -13.67 -41.68 35.44
N SER A 158 -12.83 -42.39 34.70
CA SER A 158 -12.15 -43.62 35.09
C SER A 158 -10.95 -43.84 34.14
N PRO A 159 -9.96 -44.70 34.49
CA PRO A 159 -8.81 -44.93 33.62
C PRO A 159 -9.23 -45.43 32.22
N GLY A 160 -8.85 -44.71 31.17
CA GLY A 160 -9.26 -45.00 29.79
C GLY A 160 -10.63 -44.43 29.38
N GLN A 161 -11.31 -43.68 30.26
CA GLN A 161 -12.46 -42.84 29.91
C GLN A 161 -12.10 -41.36 30.12
N PRO A 162 -11.42 -40.73 29.14
CA PRO A 162 -10.97 -39.35 29.25
C PRO A 162 -12.16 -38.37 29.27
N SER A 163 -11.99 -37.27 29.99
CA SER A 163 -12.90 -36.12 29.87
C SER A 163 -12.57 -35.32 28.61
N SER A 164 -13.52 -34.52 28.12
CA SER A 164 -13.30 -33.67 26.93
C SER A 164 -13.97 -32.31 27.06
N VAL A 165 -13.27 -31.25 26.67
CA VAL A 165 -13.82 -29.88 26.57
C VAL A 165 -13.45 -29.26 25.22
N ASP A 166 -14.43 -28.62 24.59
CA ASP A 166 -14.28 -27.94 23.30
C ASP A 166 -13.92 -26.46 23.48
N PHE A 167 -12.92 -26.00 22.71
CA PHE A 167 -12.50 -24.61 22.64
C PHE A 167 -12.47 -24.12 21.20
N ALA A 168 -12.77 -22.84 20.97
CA ALA A 168 -12.42 -22.15 19.73
C ALA A 168 -10.99 -21.60 19.84
N VAL A 169 -10.15 -21.87 18.85
CA VAL A 169 -8.77 -21.36 18.76
C VAL A 169 -8.52 -20.61 17.45
N GLY A 170 -7.68 -19.57 17.49
CA GLY A 170 -7.40 -18.73 16.33
C GLY A 170 -6.44 -19.37 15.33
N THR A 171 -6.71 -19.19 14.03
CA THR A 171 -6.01 -19.87 12.92
C THR A 171 -5.14 -18.94 12.06
N GLN A 172 -4.98 -17.67 12.46
CA GLN A 172 -4.17 -16.69 11.73
C GLN A 172 -2.66 -17.00 11.79
N HIS A 173 -2.22 -17.59 12.91
CA HIS A 173 -0.82 -17.78 13.27
C HIS A 173 -0.67 -19.06 14.11
N GLU A 174 0.55 -19.58 14.19
CA GLU A 174 0.92 -20.63 15.12
C GLU A 174 0.67 -20.20 16.59
N ILE A 175 0.14 -21.11 17.40
CA ILE A 175 -0.05 -20.91 18.84
C ILE A 175 0.63 -22.03 19.63
N THR A 176 1.25 -21.66 20.74
CA THR A 176 1.79 -22.61 21.72
C THR A 176 0.75 -22.83 22.79
N LEU A 177 0.23 -24.06 22.88
CA LEU A 177 -0.59 -24.51 24.00
C LEU A 177 0.34 -24.94 25.14
N GLN A 178 0.09 -24.44 26.35
CA GLN A 178 0.72 -24.89 27.59
C GLN A 178 -0.35 -25.53 28.48
N LEU A 179 -0.05 -26.73 28.98
CA LEU A 179 -0.94 -27.51 29.83
C LEU A 179 -0.28 -27.69 31.19
N ASN A 180 -0.92 -27.19 32.25
CA ASN A 180 -0.41 -27.24 33.62
C ASN A 180 -1.43 -27.95 34.54
N SER A 181 -0.96 -28.77 35.48
CA SER A 181 -1.83 -29.39 36.49
C SER A 181 -2.31 -28.36 37.52
N THR A 182 -3.57 -28.42 37.93
CA THR A 182 -4.15 -27.49 38.93
C THR A 182 -3.52 -27.66 40.33
N LEU A 183 -3.10 -28.87 40.69
CA LEU A 183 -2.66 -29.23 42.04
C LEU A 183 -1.23 -28.80 42.38
N VAL A 184 -0.33 -28.78 41.40
CA VAL A 184 1.11 -28.57 41.60
C VAL A 184 1.65 -27.38 40.79
N SER A 185 0.80 -26.73 39.99
CA SER A 185 1.14 -25.73 38.94
C SER A 185 2.25 -26.16 37.96
N MET A 186 2.60 -27.45 37.98
CA MET A 186 3.65 -28.06 37.17
C MET A 186 3.21 -28.16 35.71
N GLU A 187 4.17 -27.86 34.82
CA GLU A 187 4.01 -27.96 33.38
C GLU A 187 4.00 -29.43 32.94
N LEU A 188 2.89 -29.85 32.34
CA LEU A 188 2.69 -31.20 31.79
C LEU A 188 3.24 -31.27 30.37
N CYS A 189 2.87 -30.28 29.54
CA CYS A 189 3.23 -30.22 28.12
C CYS A 189 3.29 -28.77 27.61
N LYS A 190 4.18 -28.51 26.65
CA LYS A 190 4.03 -27.43 25.66
C LYS A 190 3.89 -28.02 24.26
N VAL A 191 2.88 -27.57 23.51
CA VAL A 191 2.60 -28.02 22.14
C VAL A 191 2.45 -26.81 21.22
N PRO A 192 3.48 -26.45 20.42
CA PRO A 192 3.31 -25.51 19.31
C PRO A 192 2.53 -26.18 18.18
N PHE A 193 1.46 -25.54 17.69
CA PHE A 193 0.66 -26.05 16.58
C PHE A 193 0.05 -24.92 15.74
N HIS A 194 -0.12 -25.16 14.44
CA HIS A 194 -0.75 -24.22 13.52
C HIS A 194 -2.12 -24.76 13.07
N PHE A 195 -3.19 -24.24 13.68
CA PHE A 195 -4.56 -24.58 13.33
C PHE A 195 -4.98 -23.95 12.00
N GLY A 196 -5.78 -24.65 11.20
CA GLY A 196 -6.36 -24.14 9.94
C GLY A 196 -7.85 -23.81 10.07
N GLU A 197 -8.33 -22.82 9.31
CA GLU A 197 -9.70 -22.28 9.43
C GLU A 197 -10.78 -23.36 9.30
N HIS A 198 -11.71 -23.39 10.26
CA HIS A 198 -12.78 -24.38 10.40
C HIS A 198 -12.34 -25.87 10.46
N GLY A 199 -11.05 -26.16 10.64
CA GLY A 199 -10.59 -27.53 10.94
C GLY A 199 -11.05 -27.99 12.33
N ASN A 200 -11.16 -29.30 12.50
CA ASN A 200 -11.45 -29.93 13.80
C ASN A 200 -10.24 -30.73 14.27
N TYR A 201 -9.84 -30.52 15.53
CA TYR A 201 -8.60 -31.06 16.09
C TYR A 201 -8.83 -31.61 17.51
N SER A 202 -8.35 -32.82 17.78
CA SER A 202 -8.29 -33.37 19.13
C SER A 202 -6.88 -33.26 19.71
N LEU A 203 -6.73 -32.63 20.88
CA LEU A 203 -5.51 -32.73 21.68
C LEU A 203 -5.69 -33.82 22.74
N TRP A 204 -4.97 -34.92 22.59
CA TRP A 204 -4.95 -36.01 23.55
C TRP A 204 -3.84 -35.82 24.58
N VAL A 205 -4.17 -35.99 25.86
CA VAL A 205 -3.24 -35.93 26.99
C VAL A 205 -3.29 -37.29 27.70
N GLN A 206 -2.19 -38.04 27.64
CA GLN A 206 -2.10 -39.43 28.10
C GLN A 206 -0.89 -39.65 29.01
N ASN A 207 -1.03 -40.52 30.01
CA ASN A 207 0.07 -40.94 30.89
C ASN A 207 0.90 -42.05 30.24
N LEU A 208 2.24 -42.03 30.36
CA LEU A 208 3.08 -43.16 29.94
C LEU A 208 3.19 -44.20 31.06
N ASN A 209 2.68 -45.41 30.81
CA ASN A 209 2.88 -46.52 31.74
C ASN A 209 4.37 -46.73 32.04
N ASN A 210 4.73 -46.61 33.33
CA ASN A 210 6.08 -46.64 33.93
C ASN A 210 6.90 -45.34 33.96
N SER A 211 6.40 -44.21 33.45
CA SER A 211 7.02 -42.88 33.65
C SER A 211 6.01 -41.89 34.24
N SER A 212 6.47 -40.95 35.08
CA SER A 212 5.68 -39.74 35.39
C SER A 212 5.77 -38.69 34.26
N GLU A 213 5.71 -39.15 33.01
CA GLU A 213 5.84 -38.36 31.79
C GLU A 213 4.50 -38.36 31.05
N VAL A 214 3.97 -37.16 30.79
CA VAL A 214 2.70 -36.99 30.07
C VAL A 214 2.99 -36.78 28.59
N LYS A 215 2.35 -37.59 27.73
CA LYS A 215 2.39 -37.42 26.29
C LYS A 215 1.20 -36.63 25.82
N CYS A 216 1.47 -35.51 25.16
CA CYS A 216 0.48 -34.71 24.47
C CYS A 216 0.63 -34.87 22.95
N SER A 217 -0.46 -35.19 22.25
CA SER A 217 -0.48 -35.31 20.79
C SER A 217 -1.75 -34.76 20.18
N VAL A 218 -1.61 -33.92 19.14
CA VAL A 218 -2.73 -33.37 18.36
C VAL A 218 -3.03 -34.31 17.18
N SER A 219 -4.29 -34.70 17.02
CA SER A 219 -4.84 -35.29 15.79
C SER A 219 -5.70 -34.26 15.06
N THR A 220 -5.66 -34.29 13.72
CA THR A 220 -6.66 -33.63 12.88
C THR A 220 -7.83 -34.61 12.72
N ASP A 221 -9.01 -34.23 13.18
CA ASP A 221 -10.22 -35.04 13.14
C ASP A 221 -11.09 -34.67 11.92
N ALA A 222 -10.96 -33.44 11.41
CA ALA A 222 -11.46 -33.02 10.10
C ALA A 222 -10.54 -31.96 9.46
N ASP A 223 -10.25 -32.11 8.17
CA ASP A 223 -9.33 -31.23 7.44
C ASP A 223 -9.82 -29.76 7.37
N PRO A 224 -8.91 -28.78 7.50
CA PRO A 224 -9.26 -27.36 7.47
C PRO A 224 -9.57 -26.84 6.06
N VAL A 225 -10.35 -25.77 5.98
CA VAL A 225 -10.71 -25.10 4.73
C VAL A 225 -9.54 -24.24 4.23
N ASN A 226 -9.20 -24.34 2.94
CA ASN A 226 -8.14 -23.52 2.33
C ASN A 226 -8.63 -22.09 2.05
N SER A 227 -8.49 -21.22 3.05
CA SER A 227 -8.90 -19.81 3.01
C SER A 227 -8.18 -18.96 1.95
N TYR A 228 -7.04 -19.42 1.41
CA TYR A 228 -6.27 -18.70 0.38
C TYR A 228 -6.81 -18.90 -1.05
N LEU A 229 -7.69 -19.88 -1.28
CA LEU A 229 -8.25 -20.18 -2.60
C LEU A 229 -8.92 -18.97 -3.31
N PRO A 230 -9.70 -18.10 -2.64
CA PRO A 230 -10.30 -16.92 -3.27
C PRO A 230 -9.27 -15.91 -3.79
N ILE A 231 -8.10 -15.78 -3.12
CA ILE A 231 -7.00 -14.92 -3.58
C ILE A 231 -6.41 -15.46 -4.88
N LEU A 232 -6.20 -16.78 -4.96
CA LEU A 232 -5.69 -17.43 -6.16
C LEU A 232 -6.66 -17.26 -7.33
N VAL A 233 -7.96 -17.46 -7.10
CA VAL A 233 -9.01 -17.24 -8.12
C VAL A 233 -9.03 -15.77 -8.58
N ALA A 234 -9.01 -14.80 -7.66
CA ALA A 234 -8.96 -13.38 -8.00
C ALA A 234 -7.69 -13.02 -8.79
N PHE A 235 -6.52 -13.55 -8.41
CA PHE A 235 -5.26 -13.36 -9.13
C PHE A 235 -5.34 -13.93 -10.55
N LEU A 236 -5.86 -15.13 -10.73
CA LEU A 236 -6.04 -15.76 -12.04
C LEU A 236 -7.02 -14.96 -12.93
N ILE A 237 -8.09 -14.41 -12.36
CA ILE A 237 -9.02 -13.50 -13.06
C ILE A 237 -8.29 -12.24 -13.53
N PHE A 238 -7.55 -11.54 -12.65
CA PHE A 238 -6.83 -10.32 -13.05
C PHE A 238 -5.67 -10.59 -14.02
N ALA A 239 -4.97 -11.71 -13.88
CA ALA A 239 -3.93 -12.16 -14.81
C ALA A 239 -4.53 -12.47 -16.19
N GLY A 240 -5.67 -13.19 -16.23
CA GLY A 240 -6.42 -13.47 -17.46
C GLY A 240 -6.92 -12.21 -18.14
N LEU A 241 -7.52 -11.28 -17.40
CA LEU A 241 -7.94 -9.96 -17.91
C LEU A 241 -6.75 -9.14 -18.43
N GLY A 242 -5.62 -9.15 -17.74
CA GLY A 242 -4.39 -8.51 -18.18
C GLY A 242 -3.84 -9.12 -19.48
N LEU A 243 -3.85 -10.44 -19.59
CA LEU A 243 -3.45 -11.16 -20.81
C LEU A 243 -4.40 -10.87 -21.97
N VAL A 244 -5.71 -10.91 -21.76
CA VAL A 244 -6.73 -10.53 -22.76
C VAL A 244 -6.59 -9.07 -23.19
N PHE A 245 -6.26 -8.15 -22.27
CA PHE A 245 -5.98 -6.75 -22.62
C PHE A 245 -4.71 -6.61 -23.49
N LEU A 246 -3.63 -7.34 -23.16
CA LEU A 246 -2.39 -7.33 -23.94
C LEU A 246 -2.57 -7.96 -25.32
N ILE A 247 -3.27 -9.09 -25.41
CA ILE A 247 -3.63 -9.78 -26.66
C ILE A 247 -4.57 -8.88 -27.48
N GLY A 248 -5.64 -8.36 -26.90
CA GLY A 248 -6.59 -7.45 -27.55
C GLY A 248 -5.91 -6.20 -28.10
N ARG A 249 -4.93 -5.64 -27.37
CA ARG A 249 -4.12 -4.50 -27.84
C ARG A 249 -3.15 -4.86 -28.98
N LYS A 250 -2.64 -6.09 -29.03
CA LYS A 250 -1.89 -6.61 -30.19
C LYS A 250 -2.81 -6.84 -31.39
N ILE A 251 -4.01 -7.40 -31.16
CA ILE A 251 -5.03 -7.68 -32.17
C ILE A 251 -5.56 -6.39 -32.81
N LEU A 252 -5.93 -5.36 -32.04
CA LEU A 252 -6.26 -4.02 -32.57
C LEU A 252 -5.06 -3.31 -33.22
N GLY A 253 -3.83 -3.74 -32.89
CA GLY A 253 -2.61 -3.30 -33.56
C GLY A 253 -2.44 -3.86 -34.97
N LEU A 254 -3.10 -4.96 -35.33
CA LEU A 254 -3.13 -5.49 -36.69
C LEU A 254 -4.08 -4.66 -37.56
N GLY A 255 -3.54 -4.11 -38.65
CA GLY A 255 -4.27 -3.20 -39.55
C GLY A 255 -5.55 -3.81 -40.15
N ALA A 256 -5.60 -5.13 -40.31
CA ALA A 256 -6.80 -5.85 -40.74
C ALA A 256 -7.96 -5.69 -39.74
N VAL A 257 -7.69 -5.86 -38.44
CA VAL A 257 -8.71 -5.72 -37.38
C VAL A 257 -9.08 -4.26 -37.19
N ARG A 258 -8.12 -3.33 -37.18
CA ARG A 258 -8.41 -1.89 -37.15
C ARG A 258 -9.28 -1.46 -38.33
N SER A 259 -9.06 -2.02 -39.52
CA SER A 259 -9.91 -1.79 -40.70
C SER A 259 -11.29 -2.46 -40.61
N LEU A 260 -11.45 -3.52 -39.80
CA LEU A 260 -12.73 -4.20 -39.58
C LEU A 260 -13.56 -3.47 -38.51
N VAL A 261 -12.96 -3.09 -37.38
CA VAL A 261 -13.60 -2.29 -36.33
C VAL A 261 -14.06 -0.93 -36.87
N LEU A 262 -13.25 -0.27 -37.71
CA LEU A 262 -13.65 0.96 -38.41
C LEU A 262 -14.74 0.73 -39.47
N ARG A 263 -14.87 -0.49 -40.03
CA ARG A 263 -15.98 -0.84 -40.95
C ARG A 263 -17.28 -1.10 -40.19
N ILE A 264 -17.21 -1.70 -38.99
CA ILE A 264 -18.37 -1.99 -38.13
C ILE A 264 -18.85 -0.70 -37.43
N GLY A 265 -17.94 0.10 -36.87
CA GLY A 265 -18.26 1.43 -36.33
C GLY A 265 -18.57 2.49 -37.38
N GLY A 266 -18.46 2.16 -38.67
CA GLY A 266 -18.64 3.08 -39.80
C GLY A 266 -20.08 3.49 -40.09
N SER A 267 -21.07 2.97 -39.36
CA SER A 267 -22.50 3.23 -39.58
C SER A 267 -22.99 4.62 -39.14
N MET A 268 -22.11 5.51 -38.64
CA MET A 268 -22.52 6.78 -38.01
C MET A 268 -21.70 8.04 -38.37
N GLU A 269 -20.78 8.01 -39.34
CA GLU A 269 -20.08 9.25 -39.78
C GLU A 269 -19.77 9.28 -41.29
N THR A 270 -20.82 9.41 -42.11
CA THR A 270 -20.75 9.45 -43.59
C THR A 270 -20.76 10.85 -44.22
N GLU A 271 -20.95 11.93 -43.44
CA GLU A 271 -21.15 13.28 -44.00
C GLU A 271 -19.86 14.10 -44.28
N ARG A 272 -18.70 13.73 -43.70
CA ARG A 272 -17.52 14.62 -43.66
C ARG A 272 -16.53 14.57 -44.83
N LEU A 273 -16.81 13.81 -45.89
CA LEU A 273 -15.83 13.55 -46.98
C LEU A 273 -16.20 14.14 -48.35
N ILE A 274 -17.01 15.21 -48.42
CA ILE A 274 -17.42 15.85 -49.68
C ILE A 274 -16.60 17.11 -50.02
N ASN A 275 -16.05 17.84 -49.03
CA ASN A 275 -15.54 19.21 -49.22
C ASN A 275 -13.99 19.32 -49.28
N SER A 276 -13.30 18.46 -50.04
CA SER A 276 -11.81 18.46 -50.09
C SER A 276 -11.19 18.07 -51.45
N GLU A 277 -11.83 18.43 -52.57
CA GLU A 277 -11.27 18.26 -53.93
C GLU A 277 -11.45 19.55 -54.75
N LEU A 278 -10.56 20.53 -54.55
CA LEU A 278 -10.30 21.63 -55.48
C LEU A 278 -8.88 22.19 -55.26
N GLY A 279 -8.12 22.39 -56.34
CA GLY A 279 -6.80 23.04 -56.32
C GLY A 279 -6.88 24.57 -56.32
N SER A 280 -5.79 25.33 -56.48
CA SER A 280 -4.41 24.91 -56.79
C SER A 280 -3.37 25.93 -56.22
N PRO A 281 -2.17 26.26 -56.78
CA PRO A 281 -1.02 26.63 -55.95
C PRO A 281 -0.67 28.14 -55.95
N ARG A 282 0.20 28.58 -55.00
CA ARG A 282 1.41 29.38 -55.32
C ARG A 282 2.33 29.76 -54.14
N MET A 283 3.61 29.95 -54.51
CA MET A 283 4.66 30.84 -53.98
C MET A 283 5.09 30.81 -52.50
N VAL A 284 6.40 30.56 -52.34
CA VAL A 284 7.25 31.04 -51.24
C VAL A 284 7.76 32.45 -51.57
N PRO A 285 7.80 33.36 -50.60
CA PRO A 285 8.85 34.37 -50.49
C PRO A 285 9.70 34.17 -49.20
N PRO A 286 10.93 34.73 -49.12
CA PRO A 286 11.92 34.33 -48.13
C PRO A 286 11.94 35.18 -46.84
N VAL A 287 12.54 34.58 -45.79
CA VAL A 287 13.30 35.16 -44.66
C VAL A 287 12.80 36.47 -44.02
N THR A 288 12.56 36.41 -42.71
CA THR A 288 12.96 37.50 -41.80
C THR A 288 13.33 36.92 -40.44
N ASP A 289 14.60 37.00 -40.06
CA ASP A 289 15.05 36.59 -38.75
C ASP A 289 14.46 37.49 -37.66
N ASN A 290 13.80 36.88 -36.67
CA ASN A 290 13.39 37.56 -35.45
C ASN A 290 13.84 36.72 -34.25
N ILE A 291 14.86 37.21 -33.56
CA ILE A 291 15.47 36.56 -32.40
C ILE A 291 14.56 36.75 -31.18
N LEU A 292 13.53 35.91 -31.08
CA LEU A 292 12.74 35.76 -29.86
C LEU A 292 13.03 34.37 -29.25
N PRO A 293 13.52 34.28 -27.99
CA PRO A 293 13.72 32.99 -27.36
C PRO A 293 12.37 32.28 -27.22
N SER A 294 12.26 31.12 -27.86
CA SER A 294 11.04 30.31 -27.81
C SER A 294 10.68 30.00 -26.35
N PRO A 295 9.41 30.17 -25.94
CA PRO A 295 9.01 30.04 -24.54
C PRO A 295 9.38 28.63 -24.04
N LEU A 296 9.98 28.57 -22.84
CA LEU A 296 10.46 27.31 -22.26
C LEU A 296 9.36 26.25 -22.32
N SER A 297 9.67 25.12 -22.97
CA SER A 297 8.74 24.00 -23.07
C SER A 297 8.29 23.60 -21.66
N PRO A 298 6.98 23.52 -21.38
CA PRO A 298 6.48 23.29 -20.02
C PRO A 298 7.07 22.00 -19.44
N SER A 299 7.52 22.07 -18.18
CA SER A 299 8.29 20.99 -17.56
C SER A 299 7.50 19.68 -17.60
N LYS A 300 8.10 18.67 -18.25
CA LYS A 300 7.41 17.42 -18.57
C LYS A 300 7.25 16.57 -17.31
N ARG A 301 6.08 16.71 -16.66
CA ARG A 301 5.64 15.92 -15.50
C ARG A 301 6.00 14.45 -15.68
N LEU A 302 6.84 13.93 -14.78
CA LEU A 302 7.30 12.53 -14.79
C LEU A 302 6.11 11.60 -14.53
N ARG A 303 5.95 10.59 -15.37
CA ARG A 303 4.80 9.68 -15.29
C ARG A 303 5.04 8.58 -14.27
N SER A 304 6.30 8.25 -13.99
CA SER A 304 6.69 7.35 -12.91
C SER A 304 6.19 7.79 -11.53
N LEU A 305 6.29 9.08 -11.20
CA LEU A 305 5.88 9.62 -9.89
C LEU A 305 4.38 9.47 -9.65
N ASP A 306 3.55 9.83 -10.63
CA ASP A 306 2.10 9.62 -10.55
C ASP A 306 1.74 8.13 -10.54
N THR A 307 2.49 7.29 -11.26
CA THR A 307 2.29 5.83 -11.26
C THR A 307 2.59 5.24 -9.88
N PHE A 308 3.72 5.58 -9.27
CA PHE A 308 4.14 5.12 -7.94
C PHE A 308 3.13 5.55 -6.87
N ARG A 309 2.75 6.84 -6.85
CA ARG A 309 1.75 7.36 -5.91
C ARG A 309 0.40 6.65 -6.08
N GLY A 310 0.05 6.33 -7.32
CA GLY A 310 -1.14 5.57 -7.66
C GLY A 310 -1.10 4.10 -7.22
N ILE A 311 0.04 3.43 -7.33
CA ILE A 311 0.26 2.07 -6.79
C ILE A 311 0.04 2.08 -5.29
N SER A 312 0.73 2.99 -4.59
CA SER A 312 0.60 3.17 -3.14
C SER A 312 -0.88 3.38 -2.77
N LEU A 313 -1.55 4.35 -3.38
CA LEU A 313 -2.93 4.69 -3.04
C LEU A 313 -3.95 3.58 -3.36
N ILE A 314 -3.76 2.80 -4.43
CA ILE A 314 -4.65 1.66 -4.74
C ILE A 314 -4.53 0.57 -3.67
N ILE A 315 -3.31 0.25 -3.21
CA ILE A 315 -3.11 -0.71 -2.13
C ILE A 315 -3.68 -0.14 -0.82
N MET A 316 -3.52 1.16 -0.57
CA MET A 316 -4.07 1.83 0.63
C MET A 316 -5.59 1.69 0.71
N VAL A 317 -6.30 2.02 -0.37
CA VAL A 317 -7.76 1.92 -0.45
C VAL A 317 -8.25 0.48 -0.23
N PHE A 318 -7.57 -0.49 -0.85
CA PHE A 318 -7.90 -1.91 -0.68
C PHE A 318 -7.70 -2.41 0.76
N VAL A 319 -6.63 -1.97 1.41
CA VAL A 319 -6.31 -2.29 2.81
C VAL A 319 -7.25 -1.57 3.79
N ASN A 320 -7.60 -0.30 3.57
CA ASN A 320 -8.54 0.45 4.41
C ASN A 320 -9.96 -0.15 4.37
N TYR A 321 -10.40 -0.69 3.22
CA TYR A 321 -11.62 -1.50 3.15
C TYR A 321 -11.51 -2.87 3.87
N GLY A 322 -10.31 -3.24 4.35
CA GLY A 322 -10.04 -4.42 5.16
C GLY A 322 -9.35 -5.57 4.43
N GLY A 323 -8.93 -5.40 3.16
CA GLY A 323 -8.09 -6.35 2.42
C GLY A 323 -8.63 -7.78 2.24
N GLY A 324 -9.93 -8.04 2.42
CA GLY A 324 -10.48 -9.40 2.47
C GLY A 324 -10.30 -10.10 3.83
N ARG A 325 -9.97 -9.34 4.89
CA ARG A 325 -9.71 -9.77 6.28
C ARG A 325 -8.53 -10.71 6.51
N TYR A 326 -7.75 -11.05 5.48
CA TYR A 326 -6.54 -11.87 5.63
C TYR A 326 -5.50 -11.22 6.55
N TRP A 327 -4.84 -12.04 7.38
CA TRP A 327 -3.86 -11.58 8.38
C TRP A 327 -2.73 -10.72 7.79
N PHE A 328 -2.23 -11.04 6.60
CA PHE A 328 -1.13 -10.32 5.95
C PHE A 328 -1.52 -8.96 5.32
N PHE A 329 -2.83 -8.66 5.27
CA PHE A 329 -3.38 -7.33 4.97
C PHE A 329 -3.91 -6.60 6.21
N LYS A 330 -3.94 -7.23 7.39
CA LYS A 330 -4.10 -6.53 8.67
C LYS A 330 -2.76 -5.87 9.03
N HIS A 331 -2.79 -4.78 9.80
CA HIS A 331 -1.57 -4.16 10.33
C HIS A 331 -0.94 -5.01 11.43
N GLU A 332 0.39 -4.91 11.59
CA GLU A 332 1.09 -5.57 12.70
C GLU A 332 0.61 -5.08 14.08
N ALA A 333 0.65 -5.95 15.08
CA ALA A 333 0.25 -5.61 16.45
C ALA A 333 1.30 -4.74 17.17
N TRP A 334 2.61 -4.97 16.94
CA TRP A 334 3.68 -4.12 17.47
C TRP A 334 4.96 -4.14 16.60
N ASN A 335 5.78 -5.20 16.70
CA ASN A 335 7.03 -5.37 15.95
C ASN A 335 6.81 -6.27 14.73
N GLY A 336 7.37 -5.89 13.58
CA GLY A 336 7.20 -6.60 12.31
C GLY A 336 6.82 -5.65 11.17
N LEU A 337 6.42 -6.24 10.03
CA LEU A 337 6.07 -5.50 8.83
C LEU A 337 5.09 -6.29 7.96
N THR A 338 3.91 -5.73 7.71
CA THR A 338 2.88 -6.30 6.82
C THR A 338 2.78 -5.51 5.51
N VAL A 339 2.02 -6.02 4.52
CA VAL A 339 1.76 -5.29 3.27
C VAL A 339 1.04 -3.97 3.54
N ALA A 340 0.17 -3.94 4.55
CA ALA A 340 -0.58 -2.77 4.98
C ALA A 340 0.33 -1.65 5.53
N ASP A 341 1.45 -2.01 6.14
CA ASP A 341 2.40 -1.07 6.75
C ASP A 341 3.33 -0.41 5.72
N LEU A 342 3.58 -1.05 4.58
CA LEU A 342 4.44 -0.53 3.51
C LEU A 342 3.93 0.80 2.91
N VAL A 343 2.62 0.92 2.79
CA VAL A 343 1.97 1.82 1.84
C VAL A 343 2.06 3.29 2.25
N PHE A 344 1.83 3.59 3.52
CA PHE A 344 1.79 4.97 3.98
C PHE A 344 3.17 5.65 3.95
N PRO A 345 4.27 5.03 4.44
CA PRO A 345 5.62 5.56 4.24
C PRO A 345 5.97 5.75 2.76
N TRP A 346 5.62 4.82 1.87
CA TRP A 346 5.83 5.00 0.43
C TRP A 346 5.14 6.26 -0.11
N PHE A 347 3.94 6.59 0.39
CA PHE A 347 3.25 7.83 0.05
C PHE A 347 3.96 9.08 0.58
N VAL A 348 4.52 9.03 1.79
CA VAL A 348 5.33 10.11 2.39
C VAL A 348 6.60 10.37 1.56
N PHE A 349 7.33 9.32 1.16
CA PHE A 349 8.53 9.42 0.32
C PHE A 349 8.24 9.96 -1.09
N ILE A 350 7.20 9.48 -1.76
CA ILE A 350 6.83 9.99 -3.10
C ILE A 350 6.26 11.42 -3.04
N MET A 351 5.72 11.84 -1.89
CA MET A 351 5.38 13.23 -1.63
C MET A 351 6.66 14.09 -1.51
N GLY A 352 7.62 13.68 -0.68
CA GLY A 352 8.90 14.38 -0.49
C GLY A 352 9.67 14.64 -1.78
N THR A 353 9.92 13.58 -2.56
CA THR A 353 10.54 13.67 -3.89
C THR A 353 9.74 14.56 -4.87
N SER A 354 8.41 14.63 -4.75
CA SER A 354 7.57 15.54 -5.53
C SER A 354 7.70 17.01 -5.08
N ILE A 355 7.93 17.27 -3.79
CA ILE A 355 8.15 18.62 -3.25
C ILE A 355 9.41 19.22 -3.90
N ALA A 356 10.56 18.55 -3.74
CA ALA A 356 11.86 19.04 -4.22
C ALA A 356 11.87 19.33 -5.73
N LEU A 357 11.29 18.44 -6.55
CA LEU A 357 11.17 18.64 -8.00
C LEU A 357 10.24 19.81 -8.35
N SER A 358 9.17 20.03 -7.58
CA SER A 358 8.21 21.11 -7.83
C SER A 358 8.76 22.50 -7.43
N ILE A 359 9.42 22.60 -6.28
CA ILE A 359 10.00 23.86 -5.79
C ILE A 359 11.14 24.30 -6.70
N ASN A 360 12.08 23.41 -7.02
CA ASN A 360 13.14 23.69 -7.99
C ASN A 360 12.59 24.11 -9.37
N SER A 361 11.48 23.52 -9.83
CA SER A 361 10.84 23.93 -11.09
C SER A 361 10.16 25.30 -11.03
N MET A 362 9.72 25.76 -9.85
CA MET A 362 9.10 27.08 -9.67
C MET A 362 10.14 28.19 -9.44
N LEU A 363 11.19 27.91 -8.65
CA LEU A 363 12.31 28.84 -8.44
C LEU A 363 13.03 29.16 -9.77
N ARG A 364 13.27 28.16 -10.63
CA ARG A 364 13.80 28.35 -11.99
C ARG A 364 12.86 29.12 -12.93
N ALA A 365 11.59 29.30 -12.55
CA ALA A 365 10.61 30.13 -13.26
C ALA A 365 10.46 31.54 -12.64
N GLY A 366 11.36 31.93 -11.72
CA GLY A 366 11.42 33.28 -11.15
C GLY A 366 10.38 33.59 -10.06
N THR A 367 9.65 32.60 -9.55
CA THR A 367 8.62 32.86 -8.52
C THR A 367 9.24 33.22 -7.17
N ALA A 368 8.83 34.37 -6.60
CA ALA A 368 9.35 34.86 -5.32
C ALA A 368 9.11 33.86 -4.15
N ARG A 369 10.16 33.61 -3.34
CA ARG A 369 10.16 32.59 -2.28
C ARG A 369 9.04 32.79 -1.24
N LEU A 370 8.72 34.04 -0.87
CA LEU A 370 7.63 34.33 0.08
C LEU A 370 6.24 33.94 -0.47
N SER A 371 6.04 34.06 -1.79
CA SER A 371 4.80 33.62 -2.46
C SER A 371 4.68 32.09 -2.46
N LEU A 372 5.80 31.39 -2.66
CA LEU A 372 5.86 29.93 -2.52
C LEU A 372 5.60 29.49 -1.07
N LEU A 373 6.24 30.13 -0.09
CA LEU A 373 6.06 29.82 1.33
C LEU A 373 4.59 30.01 1.76
N ARG A 374 3.97 31.13 1.41
CA ARG A 374 2.54 31.37 1.69
C ARG A 374 1.65 30.28 1.08
N LYS A 375 1.99 29.81 -0.14
CA LYS A 375 1.25 28.73 -0.82
C LYS A 375 1.47 27.36 -0.17
N VAL A 376 2.68 27.07 0.31
CA VAL A 376 3.00 25.86 1.08
C VAL A 376 2.20 25.84 2.38
N VAL A 377 2.26 26.92 3.18
CA VAL A 377 1.51 27.05 4.44
C VAL A 377 0.00 26.89 4.21
N TRP A 378 -0.56 27.60 3.24
CA TRP A 378 -1.99 27.51 2.92
C TRP A 378 -2.43 26.08 2.57
N ARG A 379 -1.67 25.40 1.70
CA ARG A 379 -1.93 24.01 1.31
C ARG A 379 -1.82 23.03 2.49
N SER A 380 -0.88 23.24 3.41
CA SER A 380 -0.79 22.45 4.65
C SER A 380 -1.99 22.69 5.56
N MET A 381 -2.42 23.93 5.79
CA MET A 381 -3.62 24.23 6.60
C MET A 381 -4.85 23.55 6.02
N GLN A 382 -5.06 23.62 4.69
CA GLN A 382 -6.17 22.93 4.02
C GLN A 382 -6.10 21.40 4.20
N LEU A 383 -4.92 20.79 4.04
CA LEU A 383 -4.75 19.35 4.21
C LEU A 383 -4.99 18.90 5.66
N PHE A 384 -4.58 19.71 6.64
CA PHE A 384 -4.79 19.46 8.06
C PHE A 384 -6.27 19.49 8.44
N PHE A 385 -7.00 20.55 8.05
CA PHE A 385 -8.44 20.66 8.35
C PHE A 385 -9.28 19.56 7.66
N ILE A 386 -8.93 19.19 6.44
CA ILE A 386 -9.56 18.04 5.75
C ILE A 386 -9.29 16.74 6.52
N GLY A 387 -8.07 16.56 7.05
CA GLY A 387 -7.72 15.42 7.91
C GLY A 387 -8.57 15.31 9.18
N VAL A 388 -8.68 16.42 9.93
CA VAL A 388 -9.49 16.48 11.16
C VAL A 388 -10.98 16.22 10.86
N PHE A 389 -11.52 16.79 9.78
CA PHE A 389 -12.92 16.57 9.39
C PHE A 389 -13.23 15.09 9.11
N ILE A 390 -12.39 14.41 8.33
CA ILE A 390 -12.62 13.02 7.91
C ILE A 390 -12.43 12.03 9.07
N ILE A 391 -11.42 12.25 9.93
CA ILE A 391 -11.09 11.30 11.00
C ILE A 391 -12.06 11.38 12.20
N THR A 392 -12.97 12.35 12.21
CA THR A 392 -13.96 12.52 13.29
C THR A 392 -15.09 11.51 13.13
N PRO A 393 -15.25 10.50 14.01
CA PRO A 393 -16.20 9.40 13.80
C PRO A 393 -17.67 9.84 13.67
N ASN A 394 -18.00 11.04 14.15
CA ASN A 394 -19.36 11.58 14.15
C ASN A 394 -19.73 12.42 12.91
N TYR A 395 -18.85 12.60 11.91
CA TYR A 395 -19.13 13.51 10.77
C TYR A 395 -20.42 13.16 9.98
N CYS A 396 -20.88 11.91 10.04
CA CYS A 396 -22.12 11.44 9.41
C CYS A 396 -23.19 10.91 10.38
N GLN A 397 -22.93 10.82 11.69
CA GLN A 397 -23.80 10.08 12.64
C GLN A 397 -24.33 10.92 13.82
N GLY A 398 -23.92 12.18 13.99
CA GLY A 398 -24.46 13.03 15.04
C GLY A 398 -23.88 14.45 15.08
N PRO A 399 -24.28 15.27 16.08
CA PRO A 399 -23.64 16.57 16.31
C PRO A 399 -22.15 16.38 16.67
N LEU A 400 -21.30 17.31 16.21
CA LEU A 400 -19.85 17.21 16.33
C LEU A 400 -19.40 17.29 17.81
N SER A 401 -19.08 16.13 18.41
CA SER A 401 -18.68 16.01 19.80
C SER A 401 -17.22 16.43 20.01
N TRP A 402 -16.96 17.74 20.09
CA TRP A 402 -15.62 18.33 20.26
C TRP A 402 -14.76 17.66 21.35
N ASN A 403 -15.38 17.21 22.45
CA ASN A 403 -14.73 16.57 23.60
C ASN A 403 -14.06 15.21 23.29
N ASN A 404 -14.41 14.56 22.18
CA ASN A 404 -13.90 13.24 21.75
C ASN A 404 -13.30 13.31 20.32
N LEU A 405 -12.81 14.49 19.91
CA LEU A 405 -12.27 14.74 18.58
C LEU A 405 -10.88 14.10 18.43
N ARG A 406 -10.70 13.11 17.56
CA ARG A 406 -9.36 12.57 17.25
C ARG A 406 -8.53 13.60 16.48
N ILE A 407 -7.45 14.06 17.07
CA ILE A 407 -6.55 15.09 16.50
C ILE A 407 -5.47 14.48 15.58
N PRO A 408 -4.67 13.48 16.01
CA PRO A 408 -3.60 12.92 15.19
C PRO A 408 -4.15 11.97 14.11
N GLY A 409 -3.46 11.91 12.97
CA GLY A 409 -3.94 11.16 11.82
C GLY A 409 -3.08 11.32 10.57
N VAL A 410 -3.30 10.42 9.60
CA VAL A 410 -2.51 10.27 8.37
C VAL A 410 -2.38 11.58 7.58
N LEU A 411 -3.49 12.32 7.38
CA LEU A 411 -3.48 13.58 6.62
C LEU A 411 -2.83 14.74 7.41
N GLN A 412 -2.95 14.73 8.73
CA GLN A 412 -2.32 15.68 9.64
C GLN A 412 -0.79 15.50 9.64
N ARG A 413 -0.31 14.26 9.77
CA ARG A 413 1.13 13.92 9.66
C ARG A 413 1.69 14.23 8.26
N LEU A 414 0.93 13.98 7.19
CA LEU A 414 1.29 14.41 5.83
C LEU A 414 1.39 15.94 5.71
N SER A 415 0.47 16.69 6.32
CA SER A 415 0.50 18.15 6.31
C SER A 415 1.73 18.72 7.02
N TRP A 416 2.07 18.18 8.18
CA TRP A 416 3.26 18.55 8.96
C TRP A 416 4.56 18.23 8.20
N SER A 417 4.67 16.99 7.70
CA SER A 417 5.85 16.54 6.95
C SER A 417 6.02 17.33 5.64
N TYR A 418 4.92 17.64 4.94
CA TYR A 418 4.93 18.50 3.75
C TYR A 418 5.39 19.92 4.10
N LEU A 419 4.90 20.50 5.20
CA LEU A 419 5.25 21.85 5.63
C LEU A 419 6.76 21.95 5.92
N LEU A 420 7.29 21.08 6.78
CA LEU A 420 8.70 21.14 7.18
C LEU A 420 9.64 20.87 6.00
N VAL A 421 9.42 19.82 5.20
CA VAL A 421 10.29 19.52 4.06
C VAL A 421 10.23 20.59 2.98
N ALA A 422 9.05 21.17 2.69
CA ALA A 422 8.94 22.26 1.74
C ALA A 422 9.57 23.57 2.25
N CYS A 423 9.51 23.86 3.56
CA CYS A 423 10.21 24.98 4.16
C CYS A 423 11.74 24.79 4.11
N LEU A 424 12.25 23.59 4.45
CA LEU A 424 13.68 23.28 4.38
C LEU A 424 14.23 23.40 2.94
N ASP A 425 13.53 22.85 1.94
CA ASP A 425 13.93 22.97 0.53
C ASP A 425 13.86 24.43 0.02
N LEU A 426 12.86 25.22 0.43
CA LEU A 426 12.80 26.67 0.12
C LEU A 426 13.94 27.49 0.75
N LEU A 427 14.45 27.07 1.91
CA LEU A 427 15.59 27.71 2.58
C LEU A 427 16.92 27.30 1.95
N VAL A 428 17.10 26.02 1.62
CA VAL A 428 18.37 25.44 1.12
C VAL A 428 18.57 25.61 -0.39
N ALA A 429 17.49 25.71 -1.19
CA ALA A 429 17.57 26.06 -2.62
C ALA A 429 18.18 27.46 -2.90
N ARG A 430 18.56 28.19 -1.85
CA ARG A 430 19.34 29.44 -1.89
C ARG A 430 20.70 29.33 -2.59
N GLY A 431 21.33 28.14 -2.64
CA GLY A 431 22.64 27.94 -3.30
C GLY A 431 22.62 27.16 -4.63
N HIS A 432 21.49 26.54 -4.99
CA HIS A 432 21.42 25.59 -6.11
C HIS A 432 21.24 26.25 -7.50
N VAL A 433 21.08 27.57 -7.58
CA VAL A 433 20.91 28.29 -8.85
C VAL A 433 22.25 28.87 -9.35
N ASP A 434 23.08 29.39 -8.46
CA ASP A 434 24.27 30.17 -8.82
C ASP A 434 25.50 29.29 -9.13
N LEU A 435 25.53 28.05 -8.60
CA LEU A 435 26.66 27.11 -8.74
C LEU A 435 26.50 26.10 -9.90
N LEU A 436 25.33 26.03 -10.52
CA LEU A 436 24.97 25.00 -11.52
C LEU A 436 25.49 25.32 -12.95
N THR A 437 26.44 26.25 -13.05
CA THR A 437 27.15 26.66 -14.27
C THR A 437 28.40 25.83 -14.54
N THR A 438 28.90 25.07 -13.56
CA THR A 438 30.20 24.38 -13.60
C THR A 438 30.03 22.87 -13.80
N ASP A 439 30.20 22.38 -15.04
CA ASP A 439 30.21 20.93 -15.38
C ASP A 439 31.42 20.25 -14.69
N ALA A 440 31.20 19.59 -13.54
CA ALA A 440 32.25 18.95 -12.73
C ALA A 440 31.94 17.49 -12.36
N TRP A 441 32.96 16.63 -12.41
CA TRP A 441 32.88 15.18 -12.13
C TRP A 441 32.38 14.84 -10.70
N TRP A 442 32.55 15.77 -9.76
CA TRP A 442 32.20 15.61 -8.34
C TRP A 442 30.73 15.90 -8.00
N ALA A 443 29.86 16.14 -8.99
CA ALA A 443 28.46 16.56 -8.78
C ALA A 443 27.67 15.78 -7.70
N PRO A 444 27.74 14.43 -7.59
CA PRO A 444 26.98 13.71 -6.54
C PRO A 444 27.44 14.03 -5.11
N GLY A 445 28.73 14.33 -4.91
CA GLY A 445 29.25 14.79 -3.63
C GLY A 445 28.91 16.25 -3.36
N LEU A 446 28.89 17.07 -4.42
CA LEU A 446 28.49 18.48 -4.35
C LEU A 446 27.01 18.64 -3.99
N ASP A 447 26.11 17.79 -4.49
CA ASP A 447 24.69 17.80 -4.09
C ASP A 447 24.51 17.51 -2.59
N ILE A 448 25.25 16.53 -2.03
CA ILE A 448 25.24 16.22 -0.59
C ILE A 448 25.82 17.39 0.21
N LEU A 449 26.97 17.92 -0.20
CA LEU A 449 27.63 19.06 0.42
C LEU A 449 26.81 20.36 0.33
N LEU A 450 25.92 20.49 -0.65
CA LEU A 450 25.03 21.64 -0.82
C LEU A 450 23.76 21.52 0.02
N TYR A 451 23.21 20.31 0.17
CA TYR A 451 22.07 20.05 1.06
C TYR A 451 22.45 19.96 2.57
N TRP A 452 23.71 20.25 2.92
CA TRP A 452 24.22 20.20 4.30
C TRP A 452 23.36 20.90 5.38
N PRO A 453 22.69 22.04 5.15
CA PRO A 453 21.90 22.68 6.21
C PRO A 453 20.59 21.93 6.47
N ALA A 454 19.98 21.35 5.43
CA ALA A 454 18.80 20.49 5.59
C ALA A 454 19.17 19.18 6.28
N TRP A 455 20.32 18.58 5.93
CA TRP A 455 20.87 17.44 6.67
C TRP A 455 21.08 17.77 8.15
N LEU A 456 21.68 18.93 8.47
CA LEU A 456 21.88 19.35 9.85
C LEU A 456 20.54 19.55 10.60
N CYS A 457 19.54 20.19 9.98
CA CYS A 457 18.22 20.34 10.58
C CYS A 457 17.50 19.00 10.80
N VAL A 458 17.57 18.07 9.85
CA VAL A 458 16.94 16.74 9.99
C VAL A 458 17.70 15.90 11.02
N LEU A 459 19.03 15.89 11.01
CA LEU A 459 19.82 15.20 12.04
C LEU A 459 19.59 15.77 13.45
N LEU A 460 19.37 17.08 13.59
CA LEU A 460 18.98 17.69 14.87
C LEU A 460 17.61 17.19 15.33
N LEU A 461 16.63 17.08 14.42
CA LEU A 461 15.31 16.51 14.73
C LEU A 461 15.41 15.03 15.13
N GLU A 462 16.23 14.23 14.45
CA GLU A 462 16.47 12.82 14.81
C GLU A 462 17.21 12.67 16.14
N VAL A 463 18.16 13.55 16.47
CA VAL A 463 18.81 13.60 17.79
C VAL A 463 17.79 13.96 18.87
N ILE A 464 16.88 14.91 18.62
CA ILE A 464 15.77 15.22 19.53
C ILE A 464 14.85 14.01 19.70
N TRP A 465 14.50 13.29 18.62
CA TRP A 465 13.70 12.07 18.68
C TRP A 465 14.38 10.97 19.50
N LEU A 466 15.67 10.72 19.28
CA LEU A 466 16.45 9.75 20.05
C LEU A 466 16.52 10.12 21.54
N CYS A 467 16.79 11.40 21.86
CA CYS A 467 16.80 11.87 23.25
C CYS A 467 15.43 11.73 23.92
N LEU A 468 14.34 12.13 23.26
CA LEU A 468 12.99 11.98 23.81
C LEU A 468 12.58 10.51 23.95
N THR A 469 13.04 9.63 23.04
CA THR A 469 12.72 8.19 23.07
C THR A 469 13.50 7.45 24.15
N PHE A 470 14.79 7.76 24.35
CA PHE A 470 15.69 6.97 25.18
C PHE A 470 16.13 7.62 26.50
N LEU A 471 15.98 8.93 26.68
CA LEU A 471 16.42 9.64 27.91
C LEU A 471 15.25 10.22 28.72
N LEU A 472 14.01 10.27 28.18
CA LEU A 472 12.85 10.77 28.92
C LEU A 472 12.42 9.75 29.99
N PRO A 473 12.43 10.10 31.29
CA PRO A 473 11.84 9.24 32.33
C PRO A 473 10.32 9.27 32.22
N VAL A 474 9.71 8.10 32.13
CA VAL A 474 8.25 7.91 32.12
C VAL A 474 7.87 7.21 33.43
N PRO A 475 6.83 7.66 34.16
CA PRO A 475 6.41 7.01 35.40
C PRO A 475 6.07 5.53 35.18
N ASP A 476 6.44 4.70 36.14
CA ASP A 476 6.21 3.24 36.18
C ASP A 476 6.80 2.42 35.01
N CYS A 477 7.65 3.03 34.17
CA CYS A 477 8.24 2.42 32.98
C CYS A 477 9.77 2.52 32.97
N PRO A 478 10.51 1.55 32.41
CA PRO A 478 11.96 1.64 32.30
C PRO A 478 12.35 2.69 31.26
N THR A 479 13.40 3.46 31.53
CA THR A 479 13.93 4.49 30.64
C THR A 479 14.31 3.87 29.28
N GLY A 480 13.73 4.40 28.19
CA GLY A 480 13.92 3.85 26.84
C GLY A 480 12.99 2.69 26.45
N TYR A 481 11.88 2.46 27.17
CA TYR A 481 10.91 1.42 26.83
C TYR A 481 10.28 1.61 25.43
N LEU A 482 10.42 0.60 24.57
CA LEU A 482 9.85 0.54 23.22
C LEU A 482 8.72 -0.50 23.07
N GLY A 483 8.28 -1.12 24.17
CA GLY A 483 7.35 -2.26 24.13
C GLY A 483 5.86 -1.87 24.07
N PRO A 484 4.98 -2.86 23.85
CA PRO A 484 3.53 -2.66 23.77
C PRO A 484 2.88 -2.46 25.14
N GLY A 485 3.54 -2.83 26.25
CA GLY A 485 2.89 -3.00 27.55
C GLY A 485 1.86 -4.13 27.52
N GLY A 486 0.82 -3.99 28.34
CA GLY A 486 -0.19 -5.05 28.56
C GLY A 486 0.45 -6.33 29.10
N ILE A 487 0.19 -7.47 28.45
CA ILE A 487 0.76 -8.79 28.82
C ILE A 487 2.15 -9.05 28.23
N GLY A 488 2.66 -8.14 27.39
CA GLY A 488 4.02 -8.22 26.83
C GLY A 488 5.09 -7.99 27.90
N ASP A 489 6.34 -8.37 27.59
CA ASP A 489 7.47 -8.29 28.53
C ASP A 489 7.17 -8.96 29.89
N MET A 490 6.57 -10.16 29.82
CA MET A 490 6.07 -10.94 30.97
C MET A 490 5.05 -10.20 31.85
N GLY A 491 4.34 -9.21 31.29
CA GLY A 491 3.31 -8.42 31.99
C GLY A 491 3.87 -7.36 32.96
N LEU A 492 5.19 -7.17 33.02
CA LEU A 492 5.85 -6.27 33.97
C LEU A 492 5.45 -4.79 33.80
N TYR A 493 5.13 -4.39 32.57
CA TYR A 493 4.96 -2.99 32.17
C TYR A 493 3.57 -2.70 31.58
N ALA A 494 2.52 -3.24 32.22
CA ALA A 494 1.16 -3.27 31.72
C ALA A 494 0.62 -1.91 31.19
N ASN A 495 0.95 -0.80 31.88
CA ASN A 495 0.49 0.55 31.55
C ASN A 495 1.41 1.32 30.57
N CYS A 496 2.56 0.75 30.21
CA CYS A 496 3.63 1.46 29.49
C CYS A 496 3.49 1.49 27.96
N THR A 497 2.28 1.28 27.41
CA THR A 497 2.05 1.18 25.95
C THR A 497 2.61 2.38 25.20
N GLY A 498 3.63 2.11 24.37
CA GLY A 498 4.32 3.10 23.55
C GLY A 498 5.40 3.92 24.28
N GLY A 499 5.72 3.62 25.54
CA GLY A 499 6.75 4.28 26.33
C GLY A 499 6.66 5.81 26.27
N ALA A 500 7.80 6.46 25.98
CA ALA A 500 7.90 7.91 25.83
C ALA A 500 6.97 8.48 24.75
N ALA A 501 6.77 7.78 23.62
CA ALA A 501 5.87 8.24 22.55
C ALA A 501 4.43 8.32 23.05
N GLY A 502 3.92 7.22 23.62
CA GLY A 502 2.56 7.14 24.15
C GLY A 502 2.33 8.10 25.31
N PHE A 503 3.34 8.35 26.14
CA PHE A 503 3.30 9.33 27.21
C PHE A 503 3.20 10.78 26.68
N ILE A 504 4.05 11.16 25.72
CA ILE A 504 4.03 12.49 25.09
C ILE A 504 2.67 12.74 24.41
N ASP A 505 2.14 11.77 23.67
CA ASP A 505 0.86 11.92 22.97
C ASP A 505 -0.32 12.06 23.94
N ARG A 506 -0.36 11.27 25.03
CA ARG A 506 -1.36 11.40 26.10
C ARG A 506 -1.26 12.75 26.82
N TRP A 507 -0.05 13.25 27.09
CA TRP A 507 0.20 14.52 27.77
C TRP A 507 -0.15 15.75 26.90
N LEU A 508 0.25 15.75 25.62
CA LEU A 508 0.13 16.91 24.74
C LEU A 508 -1.23 17.03 24.04
N LEU A 509 -1.87 15.90 23.72
CA LEU A 509 -3.16 15.89 23.02
C LEU A 509 -4.34 15.58 23.95
N GLY A 510 -4.10 14.89 25.07
CA GLY A 510 -5.12 14.42 25.99
C GLY A 510 -5.75 13.09 25.55
N GLU A 511 -6.03 12.23 26.53
CA GLU A 511 -6.46 10.83 26.29
C GLU A 511 -7.72 10.68 25.43
N LYS A 512 -8.63 11.65 25.44
CA LYS A 512 -9.87 11.63 24.64
C LYS A 512 -9.68 12.01 23.17
N HIS A 513 -8.52 12.56 22.81
CA HIS A 513 -8.21 13.08 21.48
C HIS A 513 -7.27 12.16 20.67
N ILE A 514 -6.90 11.01 21.23
CA ILE A 514 -6.07 9.98 20.61
C ILE A 514 -6.88 8.68 20.38
N TYR A 515 -6.30 7.72 19.66
CA TYR A 515 -7.00 6.48 19.30
C TYR A 515 -7.20 5.52 20.50
N GLN A 516 -8.44 5.08 20.69
CA GLN A 516 -8.88 4.29 21.86
C GLN A 516 -8.70 2.76 21.70
N THR A 517 -8.56 2.28 20.46
CA THR A 517 -8.57 0.85 20.12
C THR A 517 -7.34 0.44 19.30
N PRO A 518 -6.10 0.67 19.79
CA PRO A 518 -4.88 0.32 19.06
C PRO A 518 -4.77 -1.18 18.75
N THR A 519 -4.05 -1.55 17.69
CA THR A 519 -3.86 -2.96 17.29
C THR A 519 -3.19 -3.81 18.38
N SER A 520 -2.37 -3.19 19.23
CA SER A 520 -1.78 -3.80 20.42
C SER A 520 -2.83 -4.37 21.39
N ARG A 521 -4.04 -3.81 21.44
CA ARG A 521 -5.10 -4.24 22.37
C ARG A 521 -5.56 -5.68 22.15
N VAL A 522 -5.55 -6.14 20.90
CA VAL A 522 -6.06 -7.48 20.54
C VAL A 522 -5.08 -8.59 20.91
N ILE A 523 -3.77 -8.37 20.70
CA ILE A 523 -2.73 -9.38 20.94
C ILE A 523 -2.09 -9.24 22.32
N TYR A 524 -1.77 -8.02 22.73
CA TYR A 524 -1.06 -7.72 23.99
C TYR A 524 -1.99 -7.28 25.13
N GLY A 525 -3.32 -7.24 24.92
CA GLY A 525 -4.29 -6.89 25.98
C GLY A 525 -4.17 -5.45 26.51
N THR A 526 -3.58 -4.53 25.74
CA THR A 526 -3.25 -3.17 26.22
C THR A 526 -4.48 -2.36 26.60
N HIS A 527 -4.57 -1.94 27.86
CA HIS A 527 -5.68 -1.14 28.37
C HIS A 527 -5.60 0.34 27.99
N MET A 528 -4.37 0.87 27.84
CA MET A 528 -4.13 2.30 27.57
C MET A 528 -4.43 2.72 26.11
N PRO A 529 -4.96 3.93 25.89
CA PRO A 529 -5.08 4.51 24.55
C PRO A 529 -3.70 4.90 23.99
N TYR A 530 -3.54 4.74 22.68
CA TYR A 530 -2.29 4.95 21.95
C TYR A 530 -2.55 5.21 20.46
N ASP A 531 -1.85 6.16 19.85
CA ASP A 531 -2.03 6.51 18.44
C ASP A 531 -0.71 6.42 17.64
N PRO A 532 -0.59 5.52 16.64
CA PRO A 532 0.61 5.43 15.82
C PRO A 532 0.83 6.66 14.92
N GLU A 533 -0.21 7.50 14.75
CA GLU A 533 -0.14 8.77 14.01
C GLU A 533 0.20 9.98 14.90
N GLY A 534 0.67 9.74 16.13
CA GLY A 534 1.06 10.73 17.13
C GLY A 534 2.26 11.64 16.78
N VAL A 535 2.58 12.54 17.71
CA VAL A 535 3.52 13.65 17.55
C VAL A 535 4.95 13.18 17.40
N LEU A 536 5.42 12.25 18.26
CA LEU A 536 6.82 11.82 18.25
C LEU A 536 7.18 11.10 16.93
N GLY A 537 6.31 10.20 16.44
CA GLY A 537 6.47 9.56 15.13
C GLY A 537 6.33 10.52 13.94
N SER A 538 5.74 11.70 14.14
CA SER A 538 5.67 12.77 13.12
C SER A 538 6.98 13.53 12.93
N ILE A 539 8.01 13.26 13.74
CA ILE A 539 9.39 13.66 13.46
C ILE A 539 9.98 12.74 12.38
N ASN A 540 9.95 11.43 12.61
CA ASN A 540 10.53 10.44 11.70
C ASN A 540 9.83 10.40 10.32
N SER A 541 8.60 10.91 10.21
CA SER A 541 7.96 11.12 8.91
C SER A 541 8.51 12.32 8.12
N VAL A 542 9.13 13.31 8.77
CA VAL A 542 9.94 14.35 8.11
C VAL A 542 11.20 13.72 7.52
N LEU A 543 11.88 12.86 8.27
CA LEU A 543 13.00 12.05 7.77
C LEU A 543 12.53 11.21 6.57
N MET A 544 11.44 10.45 6.67
CA MET A 544 10.91 9.62 5.57
C MET A 544 10.58 10.44 4.30
N ALA A 545 10.15 11.70 4.44
CA ALA A 545 9.92 12.60 3.31
C ALA A 545 11.21 13.24 2.77
N PHE A 546 12.27 13.33 3.56
CA PHE A 546 13.57 13.87 3.17
C PHE A 546 14.54 12.79 2.61
N LEU A 547 14.34 11.52 2.98
CA LEU A 547 15.29 10.44 2.70
C LEU A 547 15.49 10.09 1.23
N GLY A 548 16.74 9.76 0.92
CA GLY A 548 17.14 8.92 -0.22
C GLY A 548 17.46 7.49 0.22
N LEU A 549 18.20 6.75 -0.63
CA LEU A 549 18.54 5.34 -0.41
C LEU A 549 19.50 5.15 0.78
N GLN A 550 18.96 4.73 1.94
CA GLN A 550 19.72 4.49 3.18
C GLN A 550 19.63 3.06 3.73
N GLY A 551 19.49 2.05 2.85
CA GLY A 551 19.37 0.64 3.25
C GLY A 551 20.51 0.10 4.13
N ILE A 552 21.71 0.68 4.04
CA ILE A 552 22.87 0.31 4.88
C ILE A 552 22.64 0.69 6.35
N ILE A 553 22.04 1.84 6.63
CA ILE A 553 21.74 2.30 8.00
C ILE A 553 20.65 1.41 8.62
N SER A 554 19.63 1.07 7.83
CA SER A 554 18.58 0.12 8.19
C SER A 554 19.14 -1.25 8.63
N ALA A 555 20.06 -1.84 7.84
CA ALA A 555 20.66 -3.13 8.15
C ALA A 555 21.42 -3.12 9.49
N THR A 556 22.20 -2.06 9.74
CA THR A 556 22.96 -1.88 11.00
C THR A 556 22.05 -1.73 12.21
N LEU A 557 20.98 -0.94 12.13
CA LEU A 557 20.04 -0.72 13.24
C LEU A 557 19.23 -1.97 13.59
N THR A 558 18.84 -2.76 12.58
CA THR A 558 18.02 -3.97 12.75
C THR A 558 18.83 -5.22 13.06
N LYS A 559 20.14 -5.25 12.77
CA LYS A 559 20.94 -6.48 12.65
C LYS A 559 20.29 -7.53 11.73
N CYS A 560 19.51 -7.08 10.74
CA CYS A 560 18.65 -7.91 9.88
C CYS A 560 17.60 -8.77 10.63
N SER A 561 17.27 -8.43 11.89
CA SER A 561 16.25 -9.09 12.71
C SER A 561 15.09 -8.15 13.03
N THR A 562 13.86 -8.67 13.11
CA THR A 562 12.67 -7.88 13.46
C THR A 562 12.66 -7.45 14.93
N ASN A 563 13.11 -8.34 15.83
CA ASN A 563 12.99 -8.19 17.29
C ASN A 563 14.34 -7.99 18.02
N GLN A 564 15.48 -8.35 17.42
CA GLN A 564 16.80 -8.36 18.10
C GLN A 564 17.76 -7.22 17.66
N GLY A 565 17.26 -6.27 16.86
CA GLY A 565 17.98 -5.05 16.50
C GLY A 565 18.18 -4.10 17.68
N PHE A 566 19.00 -3.07 17.51
CA PHE A 566 19.10 -1.97 18.47
C PHE A 566 17.82 -1.13 18.54
N ILE A 567 17.11 -1.03 17.42
CA ILE A 567 15.77 -0.46 17.32
C ILE A 567 14.94 -1.44 16.47
N PRO A 568 13.92 -2.12 17.01
CA PRO A 568 13.11 -3.07 16.25
C PRO A 568 12.32 -2.37 15.14
N VAL A 569 11.99 -3.09 14.07
CA VAL A 569 11.14 -2.58 12.99
C VAL A 569 9.72 -2.49 13.54
N ASN A 570 9.29 -1.27 13.86
CA ASN A 570 8.05 -1.02 14.58
C ASN A 570 7.30 0.13 13.91
N LYS A 571 6.17 -0.21 13.28
CA LYS A 571 5.28 0.74 12.61
C LYS A 571 4.60 1.68 13.60
N ASN A 572 4.23 1.20 14.78
CA ASN A 572 3.46 1.98 15.75
C ASN A 572 4.26 3.18 16.28
N LEU A 573 5.52 2.94 16.67
CA LEU A 573 6.47 3.97 17.10
C LEU A 573 7.08 4.78 15.93
N TRP A 574 6.77 4.42 14.68
CA TRP A 574 7.42 4.97 13.47
C TRP A 574 8.95 4.93 13.56
N SER A 575 9.50 3.79 14.02
CA SER A 575 10.90 3.69 14.46
C SER A 575 11.91 4.03 13.36
N LEU A 576 13.09 4.53 13.73
CA LEU A 576 14.16 4.92 12.79
C LEU A 576 14.56 3.76 11.85
N SER A 577 14.58 2.53 12.35
CA SER A 577 14.81 1.32 11.55
C SER A 577 13.65 1.02 10.59
N TYR A 578 12.39 1.20 11.02
CA TYR A 578 11.22 1.11 10.13
C TYR A 578 11.28 2.16 9.02
N VAL A 579 11.52 3.43 9.34
CA VAL A 579 11.62 4.51 8.33
C VAL A 579 12.75 4.26 7.33
N THR A 580 13.95 3.90 7.78
CA THR A 580 15.09 3.64 6.89
C THR A 580 14.91 2.36 6.03
N THR A 581 14.26 1.31 6.57
CA THR A 581 13.87 0.12 5.79
C THR A 581 12.89 0.49 4.67
N LEU A 582 11.84 1.24 5.02
CA LEU A 582 10.75 1.60 4.12
C LEU A 582 11.21 2.57 3.04
N ALA A 583 12.14 3.48 3.34
CA ALA A 583 12.78 4.36 2.35
C ALA A 583 13.58 3.55 1.31
N CYS A 584 14.25 2.47 1.73
CA CYS A 584 14.95 1.57 0.81
C CYS A 584 13.97 0.89 -0.17
N PHE A 585 12.88 0.30 0.34
CA PHE A 585 11.86 -0.31 -0.51
C PHE A 585 11.17 0.70 -1.45
N ALA A 586 10.88 1.90 -0.94
CA ALA A 586 10.30 2.98 -1.74
C ALA A 586 11.24 3.41 -2.88
N PHE A 587 12.53 3.53 -2.63
CA PHE A 587 13.53 3.86 -3.65
C PHE A 587 13.64 2.76 -4.72
N VAL A 588 13.74 1.48 -4.32
CA VAL A 588 13.81 0.34 -5.26
C VAL A 588 12.56 0.31 -6.17
N LEU A 589 11.36 0.44 -5.60
CA LEU A 589 10.12 0.48 -6.37
C LEU A 589 10.06 1.73 -7.28
N LEU A 590 10.57 2.89 -6.85
CA LEU A 590 10.65 4.10 -7.68
C LEU A 590 11.62 3.91 -8.87
N VAL A 591 12.78 3.27 -8.67
CA VAL A 591 13.73 2.92 -9.74
C VAL A 591 13.06 2.00 -10.77
N LEU A 592 12.36 0.95 -10.32
CA LEU A 592 11.66 0.00 -11.19
C LEU A 592 10.55 0.68 -12.00
N VAL A 593 9.72 1.51 -11.36
CA VAL A 593 8.63 2.25 -12.03
C VAL A 593 9.19 3.31 -12.98
N TYR A 594 10.26 4.03 -12.63
CA TYR A 594 10.93 4.97 -13.53
C TYR A 594 11.53 4.29 -14.77
N TYR A 595 12.23 3.16 -14.56
CA TYR A 595 12.84 2.40 -15.65
C TYR A 595 11.79 1.84 -16.62
N THR A 596 10.72 1.24 -16.11
CA THR A 596 9.67 0.61 -16.93
C THR A 596 8.76 1.62 -17.64
N VAL A 597 8.42 2.75 -17.00
CA VAL A 597 7.45 3.74 -17.52
C VAL A 597 8.11 4.84 -18.36
N ASP A 598 9.16 5.49 -17.87
CA ASP A 598 9.71 6.69 -18.52
C ASP A 598 10.98 6.40 -19.34
N VAL A 599 11.81 5.41 -18.96
CA VAL A 599 13.02 5.02 -19.70
C VAL A 599 12.71 4.03 -20.83
N LYS A 600 12.33 2.79 -20.51
CA LYS A 600 12.01 1.73 -21.49
C LYS A 600 10.65 1.90 -22.14
N LYS A 601 9.68 2.52 -21.44
CA LYS A 601 8.28 2.70 -21.88
C LYS A 601 7.57 1.39 -22.25
N TRP A 602 8.03 0.27 -21.69
CA TRP A 602 7.37 -1.04 -21.81
C TRP A 602 5.95 -0.98 -21.25
N TRP A 603 5.81 -0.21 -20.17
CA TRP A 603 4.54 0.06 -19.54
C TRP A 603 4.22 1.56 -19.60
N SER A 604 2.94 1.90 -19.46
CA SER A 604 2.48 3.30 -19.46
C SER A 604 2.05 3.79 -18.08
N GLY A 605 2.26 2.99 -17.03
CA GLY A 605 1.76 3.31 -15.68
C GLY A 605 0.24 3.25 -15.52
N ALA A 606 -0.50 2.88 -16.58
CA ALA A 606 -1.93 2.64 -16.53
C ALA A 606 -2.23 1.27 -15.90
N PRO A 607 -3.24 1.16 -15.00
CA PRO A 607 -4.20 2.20 -14.62
C PRO A 607 -3.71 3.15 -13.49
N PHE A 608 -2.70 2.78 -12.71
CA PHE A 608 -2.34 3.43 -11.44
C PHE A 608 -2.09 4.95 -11.54
N TYR A 609 -1.53 5.46 -12.64
CA TYR A 609 -1.31 6.90 -12.78
C TYR A 609 -2.61 7.74 -12.77
N TYR A 610 -3.80 7.15 -12.99
CA TYR A 610 -5.08 7.85 -12.87
C TYR A 610 -5.37 8.30 -11.42
N PRO A 611 -5.45 7.42 -10.40
CA PRO A 611 -5.59 7.86 -9.01
C PRO A 611 -4.39 8.66 -8.51
N GLY A 612 -3.16 8.35 -8.94
CA GLY A 612 -1.98 9.12 -8.54
C GLY A 612 -2.00 10.60 -8.96
N MET A 613 -2.67 10.93 -10.06
CA MET A 613 -2.91 12.32 -10.50
C MET A 613 -4.03 13.04 -9.71
N ASN A 614 -4.89 12.30 -9.00
CA ASN A 614 -6.06 12.77 -8.25
C ASN A 614 -6.06 12.27 -6.79
N SER A 615 -4.87 12.07 -6.21
CA SER A 615 -4.70 11.24 -5.01
C SER A 615 -5.48 11.70 -3.79
N ILE A 616 -5.63 13.01 -3.59
CA ILE A 616 -6.39 13.57 -2.47
C ILE A 616 -7.89 13.29 -2.66
N LEU A 617 -8.43 13.43 -3.87
CA LEU A 617 -9.84 13.15 -4.15
C LEU A 617 -10.19 11.69 -3.84
N VAL A 618 -9.33 10.76 -4.25
CA VAL A 618 -9.53 9.32 -4.05
C VAL A 618 -9.39 8.94 -2.58
N TYR A 619 -8.40 9.49 -1.87
CA TYR A 619 -8.26 9.27 -0.42
C TYR A 619 -9.47 9.83 0.35
N VAL A 620 -9.82 11.10 0.15
CA VAL A 620 -10.98 11.73 0.82
C VAL A 620 -12.27 10.99 0.46
N GLY A 621 -12.44 10.62 -0.81
CA GLY A 621 -13.62 9.94 -1.30
C GLY A 621 -13.81 8.54 -0.71
N HIS A 622 -12.75 7.73 -0.58
CA HIS A 622 -12.91 6.35 -0.12
C HIS A 622 -13.32 6.25 1.36
N GLU A 623 -12.88 7.20 2.19
CA GLU A 623 -13.31 7.38 3.59
C GLU A 623 -14.74 7.92 3.67
N VAL A 624 -15.05 9.00 2.92
CA VAL A 624 -16.36 9.68 2.95
C VAL A 624 -17.50 8.80 2.40
N PHE A 625 -17.21 7.95 1.42
CA PHE A 625 -18.18 7.02 0.84
C PHE A 625 -17.99 5.57 1.33
N ALA A 626 -17.28 5.35 2.44
CA ALA A 626 -16.90 4.02 2.91
C ALA A 626 -18.08 3.06 3.15
N ASP A 627 -19.19 3.58 3.67
CA ASP A 627 -20.41 2.81 3.98
C ASP A 627 -21.46 2.82 2.86
N TYR A 628 -21.18 3.47 1.72
CA TYR A 628 -22.15 3.65 0.64
C TYR A 628 -21.97 2.62 -0.49
N PHE A 629 -23.08 2.21 -1.10
CA PHE A 629 -23.03 1.45 -2.35
C PHE A 629 -22.41 2.31 -3.48
N PRO A 630 -21.50 1.79 -4.33
CA PRO A 630 -21.11 0.38 -4.49
C PRO A 630 -19.87 -0.06 -3.69
N PHE A 631 -19.38 0.75 -2.77
CA PHE A 631 -18.16 0.46 -2.00
C PHE A 631 -18.40 -0.53 -0.84
N ARG A 632 -19.60 -0.50 -0.27
CA ARG A 632 -20.07 -1.44 0.75
C ARG A 632 -21.50 -1.90 0.46
N TRP A 633 -21.79 -3.15 0.79
CA TRP A 633 -23.16 -3.69 0.73
C TRP A 633 -23.39 -4.70 1.86
N ARG A 634 -24.63 -5.23 1.96
CA ARG A 634 -24.96 -6.28 2.92
C ARG A 634 -24.54 -7.63 2.37
N MET A 635 -23.46 -8.18 2.93
CA MET A 635 -23.01 -9.56 2.69
C MET A 635 -24.04 -10.60 3.16
N ALA A 636 -24.03 -11.77 2.53
CA ALA A 636 -24.86 -12.90 2.91
C ALA A 636 -24.20 -13.66 4.08
N ASN A 637 -22.93 -14.03 3.94
CA ASN A 637 -22.08 -14.60 4.99
C ASN A 637 -20.93 -13.64 5.34
N SER A 638 -21.15 -12.85 6.40
CA SER A 638 -20.14 -11.92 6.93
C SER A 638 -18.92 -12.59 7.57
N GLN A 639 -18.90 -13.93 7.69
CA GLN A 639 -17.79 -14.75 8.15
C GLN A 639 -17.01 -15.42 6.99
N SER A 640 -17.31 -15.11 5.71
CA SER A 640 -16.54 -15.64 4.57
C SER A 640 -15.48 -14.66 4.06
N HIS A 641 -14.20 -15.06 4.05
CA HIS A 641 -13.12 -14.28 3.41
C HIS A 641 -13.42 -13.92 1.95
N THR A 642 -14.13 -14.80 1.23
CA THR A 642 -14.51 -14.61 -0.18
C THR A 642 -15.37 -13.36 -0.39
N GLU A 643 -16.40 -13.15 0.44
CA GLU A 643 -17.30 -12.00 0.30
C GLU A 643 -16.59 -10.67 0.63
N HIS A 644 -15.78 -10.63 1.68
CA HIS A 644 -14.97 -9.44 2.01
C HIS A 644 -13.94 -9.15 0.91
N LEU A 645 -13.30 -10.17 0.34
CA LEU A 645 -12.33 -10.00 -0.75
C LEU A 645 -13.03 -9.42 -2.00
N ILE A 646 -14.18 -9.97 -2.38
CA ILE A 646 -14.99 -9.48 -3.51
C ILE A 646 -15.39 -8.02 -3.29
N GLN A 647 -15.95 -7.69 -2.12
CA GLN A 647 -16.37 -6.32 -1.82
C GLN A 647 -15.22 -5.33 -1.97
N ASN A 648 -14.06 -5.65 -1.40
CA ASN A 648 -12.91 -4.75 -1.37
C ASN A 648 -12.24 -4.60 -2.74
N LEU A 649 -12.24 -5.67 -3.56
CA LEU A 649 -11.78 -5.62 -4.95
C LEU A 649 -12.72 -4.77 -5.83
N VAL A 650 -14.05 -4.90 -5.67
CA VAL A 650 -15.04 -4.11 -6.39
C VAL A 650 -14.94 -2.63 -5.98
N ALA A 651 -14.92 -2.32 -4.69
CA ALA A 651 -14.79 -0.95 -4.17
C ALA A 651 -13.51 -0.26 -4.68
N THR A 652 -12.37 -0.96 -4.64
CA THR A 652 -11.09 -0.45 -5.16
C THR A 652 -11.16 -0.25 -6.68
N SER A 653 -11.77 -1.18 -7.43
CA SER A 653 -11.94 -1.08 -8.88
C SER A 653 -12.83 0.10 -9.28
N CYS A 654 -13.89 0.38 -8.51
CA CYS A 654 -14.71 1.58 -8.66
C CYS A 654 -13.90 2.87 -8.49
N TRP A 655 -13.01 2.96 -7.48
CA TRP A 655 -12.12 4.12 -7.32
C TRP A 655 -11.14 4.32 -8.48
N VAL A 656 -10.61 3.23 -9.05
CA VAL A 656 -9.78 3.29 -10.27
C VAL A 656 -10.59 3.80 -11.47
N LEU A 657 -11.83 3.33 -11.63
CA LEU A 657 -12.74 3.76 -12.70
C LEU A 657 -13.14 5.24 -12.55
N ILE A 658 -13.48 5.69 -11.34
CA ILE A 658 -13.76 7.10 -11.02
C ILE A 658 -12.55 7.97 -11.35
N SER A 659 -11.35 7.57 -10.92
CA SER A 659 -10.09 8.26 -11.20
C SER A 659 -9.84 8.39 -12.71
N TYR A 660 -10.13 7.34 -13.47
CA TYR A 660 -10.05 7.33 -14.92
C TYR A 660 -11.07 8.28 -15.56
N VAL A 661 -12.33 8.30 -15.10
CA VAL A 661 -13.36 9.24 -15.59
C VAL A 661 -13.00 10.69 -15.30
N LEU A 662 -12.45 11.00 -14.12
CA LEU A 662 -11.94 12.33 -13.77
C LEU A 662 -10.80 12.75 -14.69
N TYR A 663 -9.81 11.87 -14.91
CA TYR A 663 -8.73 12.09 -15.87
C TYR A 663 -9.25 12.32 -17.30
N ARG A 664 -10.26 11.56 -17.73
CA ARG A 664 -10.91 11.73 -19.05
C ARG A 664 -11.60 13.09 -19.18
N LYS A 665 -12.29 13.57 -18.13
CA LYS A 665 -12.87 14.92 -18.06
C LYS A 665 -11.85 16.03 -17.79
N LYS A 666 -10.56 15.69 -17.61
CA LYS A 666 -9.48 16.59 -17.16
C LYS A 666 -9.73 17.28 -15.81
N ILE A 667 -10.59 16.69 -14.97
CA ILE A 667 -10.85 17.17 -13.61
C ILE A 667 -9.68 16.71 -12.73
N PHE A 668 -8.98 17.68 -12.14
CA PHE A 668 -7.85 17.46 -11.24
C PHE A 668 -8.05 18.26 -9.97
N TRP A 669 -8.49 17.62 -8.88
CA TRP A 669 -8.58 18.31 -7.60
C TRP A 669 -7.15 18.57 -7.10
N LYS A 670 -6.83 19.85 -6.96
CA LYS A 670 -5.59 20.34 -6.38
C LYS A 670 -5.93 21.24 -5.18
N ILE A 671 -5.02 21.22 -4.23
CA ILE A 671 -4.95 22.08 -3.06
C ILE A 671 -3.65 22.90 -3.25
#